data_AF-A0A6I1HWA7-F1
#
_entry.id   AF-A0A6I1HWA7-F1
#
_cell.length_a   1.000
_cell.length_b   1.000
_cell.length_c   1.000
_cell.angle_alpha   90.00
_cell.angle_beta   90.00
_cell.angle_gamma   90.00
#
_symmetry.space_group_name_H-M   'P 1'
#
loop_
_entity.id
_entity.type
_entity.pdbx_description
1 polymer ?
#
loop_
_entity_poly.entity_id
_entity_poly.type
_entity_poly.pdbx_seq_one_letter_code
_entity_poly.pdbx_strand_id
1 'polypeptide(L)'
;MTQQDQLTAWHNAIDKVIKRAGEEIFTTKEIQRLIEDLCEVDSSPLQGIDATIKQREVVYVLPKTGICEGAEPPVHEDPLSTEDGISARLSIHAWPKDGRAVASKHWYDKVVDFFRATWLPEVRERNLGLLDLKSTAVRVRLPRALTRLSKQYPATPVYAVYFDLDKFKQINTELHHEGGDMVLAYVGACVQRIADKAQIFGFRNGGDEFSLLVAGAPLPQLLNLLNQLSIAIAEKSFGIQNLTVGMTAGIATIADPYSLDDIDDAIKQAEIVTKDETGDKRQRGSVSIASNNSTHAANLDPATYAKLGTVLSRACQNSPAPFANVILNIISDKAASCVSDCVIDKDIAAKIDHFISWLSLRTVPTSYEENLFGDECITSELSNLEIAIAVHHGLARVAAESLIIGELSQLPHFSLHYHAEEAATAILMDDIVIWGTSSDAAIKFDLGVPVAVSGVPCQGISATVAFQVGFQTRICSPSGRPLPRFLFSEVVVVDDRPKIGGGLPDFWQAGVANIISAVGANLSFNTLLVIGDPANAPETTSRIKGEVSLNIDELAAISALKHEIVSNCLERLVRADTIKYENDAQNILEHLYSSTLKLNVWTAEEKSVKHEIAPKLKRTLDVGSLGLGALDGVKSETASQAYPAIIEIMRTNEGANMTYDDASQPLREIVGFKLVLDTPTLYPIPDYWSEQEPAFKEYAQHVLLSRKGVISSYFHEDNQYDAFIKQLVGYCSPESSDKSTRRAILIVKNVVKSDELRPLGLVSVWAAPRHNAGTCSIEFSFVWRTVEALVGLPYSLYGSIKLVEQIIEAVRSKLQSQHGISQRITAGRLTYLALSLHMRVDEFHKRIAKRIADAASV
;
A
#
# COMPACT_ATOMS: atom_id res chain seq x y z
N MET A 1 -44.68 21.70 -3.05
CA MET A 1 -45.43 20.50 -2.61
C MET A 1 -46.48 20.94 -1.61
N THR A 2 -47.68 20.37 -1.68
CA THR A 2 -48.68 20.48 -0.61
C THR A 2 -48.20 19.67 0.61
N GLN A 3 -48.80 19.93 1.77
CA GLN A 3 -48.55 19.13 2.98
C GLN A 3 -48.92 17.65 2.78
N GLN A 4 -49.90 17.37 1.91
CA GLN A 4 -50.30 16.03 1.51
C GLN A 4 -49.20 15.34 0.69
N ASP A 5 -48.61 16.02 -0.30
CA ASP A 5 -47.52 15.47 -1.13
C ASP A 5 -46.29 15.13 -0.27
N GLN A 6 -45.99 15.95 0.74
CA GLN A 6 -44.91 15.68 1.70
C GLN A 6 -45.19 14.41 2.51
N LEU A 7 -46.39 14.29 3.08
CA LEU A 7 -46.78 13.10 3.84
C LEU A 7 -46.75 11.83 2.97
N THR A 8 -47.20 11.91 1.72
CA THR A 8 -47.11 10.80 0.76
C THR A 8 -45.66 10.44 0.42
N ALA A 9 -44.75 11.40 0.28
CA ALA A 9 -43.33 11.14 0.07
C ALA A 9 -42.70 10.41 1.26
N TRP A 10 -43.06 10.78 2.48
CA TRP A 10 -42.60 10.13 3.71
C TRP A 10 -43.17 8.71 3.90
N HIS A 11 -44.47 8.50 3.66
CA HIS A 11 -45.04 7.15 3.64
C HIS A 11 -44.34 6.24 2.61
N ASN A 12 -44.05 6.75 1.41
CA ASN A 12 -43.30 6.02 0.39
C ASN A 12 -41.84 5.72 0.81
N ALA A 13 -41.26 6.49 1.73
CA ALA A 13 -39.94 6.19 2.30
C ALA A 13 -40.03 5.04 3.31
N ILE A 14 -41.00 5.10 4.25
CA ILE A 14 -41.28 4.02 5.19
C ILE A 14 -41.62 2.70 4.47
N ASP A 15 -42.51 2.74 3.48
CA ASP A 15 -42.96 1.54 2.77
C ASP A 15 -41.84 0.84 1.98
N LYS A 16 -40.81 1.58 1.55
CA LYS A 16 -39.58 0.99 0.98
C LYS A 16 -38.78 0.24 2.03
N VAL A 17 -38.67 0.77 3.26
CA VAL A 17 -37.93 0.11 4.35
C VAL A 17 -38.69 -1.10 4.84
N ILE A 18 -40.01 -1.01 5.02
CA ILE A 18 -40.89 -2.14 5.37
C ILE A 18 -40.74 -3.26 4.34
N LYS A 19 -40.84 -2.94 3.03
CA LYS A 19 -40.67 -3.93 1.96
C LYS A 19 -39.29 -4.61 2.03
N ARG A 20 -38.24 -3.83 2.27
CA ARG A 20 -36.86 -4.31 2.38
C ARG A 20 -36.67 -5.23 3.60
N ALA A 21 -37.32 -4.94 4.72
CA ALA A 21 -37.27 -5.77 5.93
C ALA A 21 -37.99 -7.12 5.80
N GLY A 22 -38.91 -7.26 4.85
CA GLY A 22 -39.43 -8.57 4.46
C GLY A 22 -38.35 -9.52 3.91
N GLU A 23 -37.26 -8.98 3.35
CA GLU A 23 -36.23 -9.69 2.58
C GLU A 23 -34.87 -9.87 3.29
N GLU A 24 -34.60 -9.11 4.36
CA GLU A 24 -33.35 -9.17 5.15
C GLU A 24 -33.58 -8.76 6.62
N ILE A 25 -32.60 -9.02 7.49
CA ILE A 25 -32.62 -8.61 8.91
C ILE A 25 -31.76 -7.36 9.09
N PHE A 26 -32.10 -6.54 10.07
CA PHE A 26 -31.36 -5.34 10.47
C PHE A 26 -30.71 -5.49 11.84
N THR A 27 -29.51 -4.92 12.01
CA THR A 27 -28.94 -4.70 13.34
C THR A 27 -29.69 -3.56 14.03
N THR A 28 -29.61 -3.46 15.36
CA THR A 28 -30.27 -2.34 16.05
C THR A 28 -29.71 -0.98 15.65
N LYS A 29 -28.41 -0.91 15.37
CA LYS A 29 -27.74 0.29 14.86
C LYS A 29 -28.21 0.71 13.46
N GLU A 30 -28.65 -0.24 12.64
CA GLU A 30 -29.29 0.05 11.36
C GLU A 30 -30.74 0.50 11.52
N ILE A 31 -31.50 -0.11 12.44
CA ILE A 31 -32.86 0.36 12.77
C ILE A 31 -32.81 1.80 13.27
N GLN A 32 -31.88 2.12 14.18
CA GLN A 32 -31.63 3.48 14.65
C GLN A 32 -31.36 4.44 13.47
N ARG A 33 -30.40 4.10 12.61
CA ARG A 33 -30.05 4.93 11.45
C ARG A 33 -31.21 5.12 10.47
N LEU A 34 -32.02 4.09 10.25
CA LEU A 34 -33.21 4.18 9.41
C LEU A 34 -34.26 5.14 10.00
N ILE A 35 -34.37 5.23 11.33
CA ILE A 35 -35.26 6.19 12.01
C ILE A 35 -34.69 7.61 11.92
N GLU A 36 -33.38 7.77 12.07
CA GLU A 36 -32.67 9.05 11.87
C GLU A 36 -32.89 9.57 10.43
N ASP A 37 -32.60 8.74 9.42
CA ASP A 37 -32.86 9.03 8.00
C ASP A 37 -34.33 9.45 7.77
N LEU A 38 -35.30 8.79 8.43
CA LEU A 38 -36.74 9.09 8.33
C LEU A 38 -37.15 10.40 9.02
N CYS A 39 -36.42 10.87 10.04
CA CYS A 39 -36.65 12.15 10.70
C CYS A 39 -36.00 13.32 9.95
N GLU A 40 -34.84 13.08 9.33
CA GLU A 40 -34.10 14.11 8.58
C GLU A 40 -34.85 14.58 7.33
N VAL A 41 -35.56 13.70 6.60
CA VAL A 41 -36.28 14.06 5.35
C VAL A 41 -37.13 15.34 5.54
N ASP A 42 -37.00 16.30 4.62
CA ASP A 42 -37.77 17.57 4.62
C ASP A 42 -39.30 17.36 4.69
N SER A 43 -39.76 16.22 4.18
CA SER A 43 -41.17 15.83 4.14
C SER A 43 -41.64 15.06 5.38
N SER A 44 -40.76 14.82 6.36
CA SER A 44 -41.10 14.10 7.58
C SER A 44 -42.08 14.89 8.47
N PRO A 45 -43.13 14.25 9.02
CA PRO A 45 -43.95 14.84 10.07
C PRO A 45 -43.24 14.88 11.43
N LEU A 46 -42.14 14.14 11.59
CA LEU A 46 -41.42 13.96 12.85
C LEU A 46 -40.04 14.61 12.79
N GLN A 47 -39.65 15.29 13.87
CA GLN A 47 -38.28 15.77 14.07
C GLN A 47 -37.43 14.78 14.88
N GLY A 48 -38.05 13.93 15.70
CA GLY A 48 -37.36 12.89 16.47
C GLY A 48 -38.31 11.86 17.07
N ILE A 49 -37.77 10.68 17.39
CA ILE A 49 -38.46 9.53 18.00
C ILE A 49 -37.63 8.98 19.16
N ASP A 50 -38.32 8.62 20.25
CA ASP A 50 -37.84 7.71 21.29
C ASP A 50 -38.73 6.46 21.27
N ALA A 51 -38.13 5.27 21.23
CA ALA A 51 -38.85 4.02 21.08
C ALA A 51 -38.24 2.91 21.94
N THR A 52 -39.08 2.26 22.72
CA THR A 52 -38.69 1.15 23.60
C THR A 52 -39.58 -0.06 23.32
N ILE A 53 -38.98 -1.23 23.12
CA ILE A 53 -39.69 -2.51 22.97
C ILE A 53 -39.45 -3.36 24.22
N LYS A 54 -40.50 -3.61 25.00
CA LYS A 54 -40.46 -4.47 26.20
C LYS A 54 -41.01 -5.86 25.89
N GLN A 55 -40.20 -6.89 26.06
CA GLN A 55 -40.60 -8.30 25.96
C GLN A 55 -40.32 -8.99 27.30
N ARG A 56 -41.39 -9.30 28.05
CA ARG A 56 -41.31 -9.75 29.46
C ARG A 56 -40.45 -8.78 30.29
N GLU A 57 -39.35 -9.26 30.88
CA GLU A 57 -38.41 -8.44 31.66
C GLU A 57 -37.29 -7.81 30.83
N VAL A 58 -37.15 -8.18 29.55
CA VAL A 58 -36.14 -7.59 28.65
C VAL A 58 -36.68 -6.31 28.03
N VAL A 59 -35.91 -5.23 28.14
CA VAL A 59 -36.25 -3.92 27.60
C VAL A 59 -35.22 -3.54 26.53
N TYR A 60 -35.67 -3.51 25.28
CA TYR A 60 -34.93 -3.06 24.10
C TYR A 60 -35.14 -1.55 23.97
N VAL A 61 -34.21 -0.77 24.50
CA VAL A 61 -34.23 0.70 24.35
C VAL A 61 -33.53 1.06 23.05
N LEU A 62 -34.25 1.66 22.10
CA LEU A 62 -33.61 2.32 20.97
C LEU A 62 -33.21 3.73 21.42
N PRO A 63 -32.02 4.24 21.05
CA PRO A 63 -31.63 5.60 21.42
C PRO A 63 -32.64 6.64 20.92
N LYS A 64 -32.72 7.79 21.60
CA LYS A 64 -33.43 8.96 21.07
C LYS A 64 -32.80 9.34 19.73
N THR A 65 -33.61 9.31 18.68
CA THR A 65 -33.19 9.55 17.28
C THR A 65 -33.80 10.86 16.78
N GLY A 66 -33.01 11.66 16.06
CA GLY A 66 -33.40 13.02 15.67
C GLY A 66 -33.47 14.00 16.85
N ILE A 67 -34.24 15.08 16.68
CA ILE A 67 -34.32 16.22 17.62
C ILE A 67 -35.44 15.98 18.64
N CYS A 68 -35.09 15.35 19.76
CA CYS A 68 -36.02 15.06 20.87
C CYS A 68 -36.02 16.16 21.96
N GLU A 69 -36.06 17.43 21.56
CA GLU A 69 -36.04 18.60 22.45
C GLU A 69 -37.45 19.14 22.76
N GLY A 70 -37.63 19.72 23.95
CA GLY A 70 -38.89 20.33 24.41
C GLY A 70 -39.63 19.49 25.46
N ALA A 71 -40.93 19.74 25.62
CA ALA A 71 -41.78 18.96 26.52
C ALA A 71 -41.98 17.53 25.97
N GLU A 72 -41.95 16.54 26.86
CA GLU A 72 -42.05 15.13 26.49
C GLU A 72 -43.43 14.79 25.89
N PRO A 73 -43.51 14.26 24.65
CA PRO A 73 -44.76 13.85 24.03
C PRO A 73 -45.44 12.71 24.80
N PRO A 74 -46.77 12.54 24.70
CA PRO A 74 -47.46 11.41 25.30
C PRO A 74 -46.91 10.08 24.76
N VAL A 75 -46.76 9.09 25.64
CA VAL A 75 -46.38 7.74 25.24
C VAL A 75 -47.53 7.06 24.50
N HIS A 76 -47.23 6.43 23.37
CA HIS A 76 -48.16 5.57 22.64
C HIS A 76 -47.69 4.11 22.73
N GLU A 77 -48.51 3.24 23.33
CA GLU A 77 -48.23 1.80 23.45
C GLU A 77 -48.96 0.97 22.39
N ASP A 78 -48.25 0.08 21.68
CA ASP A 78 -48.81 -0.90 20.74
C ASP A 78 -48.28 -2.32 21.00
N PRO A 79 -49.11 -3.38 20.89
CA PRO A 79 -48.65 -4.76 20.98
C PRO A 79 -47.95 -5.21 19.68
N LEU A 80 -46.65 -5.46 19.76
CA LEU A 80 -45.90 -6.23 18.77
C LEU A 80 -46.16 -7.73 19.02
N SER A 81 -47.31 -8.21 18.55
CA SER A 81 -47.77 -9.59 18.72
C SER A 81 -47.86 -10.37 17.42
N THR A 82 -47.56 -11.67 17.48
CA THR A 82 -47.67 -12.61 16.36
C THR A 82 -48.76 -13.66 16.60
N GLU A 83 -49.16 -14.41 15.56
CA GLU A 83 -50.14 -15.51 15.69
C GLU A 83 -49.65 -16.61 16.65
N ASP A 84 -48.32 -16.80 16.77
CA ASP A 84 -47.68 -17.77 17.67
C ASP A 84 -47.58 -17.29 19.15
N GLY A 85 -48.20 -16.17 19.50
CA GLY A 85 -48.30 -15.71 20.89
C GLY A 85 -46.99 -15.21 21.49
N ILE A 86 -46.04 -14.75 20.68
CA ILE A 86 -45.00 -13.83 21.15
C ILE A 86 -45.68 -12.47 21.34
N SER A 87 -45.49 -11.84 22.50
CA SER A 87 -46.09 -10.55 22.84
C SER A 87 -45.02 -9.64 23.43
N ALA A 88 -44.51 -8.74 22.58
CA ALA A 88 -43.72 -7.59 23.01
C ALA A 88 -44.60 -6.34 22.97
N ARG A 89 -44.23 -5.31 23.74
CA ARG A 89 -44.93 -4.02 23.79
C ARG A 89 -43.98 -2.94 23.32
N LEU A 90 -44.39 -2.22 22.28
CA LEU A 90 -43.70 -1.04 21.76
C LEU A 90 -44.28 0.21 22.42
N SER A 91 -43.43 1.01 23.04
CA SER A 91 -43.75 2.32 23.61
C SER A 91 -43.00 3.38 22.81
N ILE A 92 -43.72 4.36 22.25
CA ILE A 92 -43.15 5.42 21.39
C ILE A 92 -43.48 6.80 21.98
N HIS A 93 -42.47 7.68 22.02
CA HIS A 93 -42.64 9.14 22.08
C HIS A 93 -42.16 9.73 20.75
N ALA A 94 -42.93 10.65 20.17
CA ALA A 94 -42.64 11.22 18.86
C ALA A 94 -42.78 12.75 18.87
N TRP A 95 -41.71 13.45 18.49
CA TRP A 95 -41.65 14.91 18.45
C TRP A 95 -42.06 15.43 17.06
N PRO A 96 -43.05 16.35 16.94
CA PRO A 96 -43.46 16.94 15.66
C PRO A 96 -42.44 17.91 15.07
N LYS A 97 -42.24 17.85 13.75
CA LYS A 97 -41.46 18.85 13.00
C LYS A 97 -42.28 20.15 12.84
N ASP A 98 -41.66 21.30 13.07
CA ASP A 98 -42.23 22.67 12.94
C ASP A 98 -43.54 22.94 13.70
N GLY A 99 -43.82 22.23 14.80
CA GLY A 99 -45.09 22.38 15.53
C GLY A 99 -46.33 21.95 14.73
N ARG A 100 -46.14 21.25 13.61
CA ARG A 100 -47.24 20.65 12.83
C ARG A 100 -47.95 19.66 13.74
N ALA A 101 -49.26 19.83 13.92
CA ALA A 101 -50.02 18.93 14.78
C ALA A 101 -49.90 17.47 14.30
N VAL A 102 -49.58 16.58 15.23
CA VAL A 102 -49.44 15.11 15.07
C VAL A 102 -50.84 14.48 14.91
N ALA A 103 -51.65 15.02 14.01
CA ALA A 103 -53.11 15.05 14.11
C ALA A 103 -53.85 13.92 13.37
N SER A 104 -53.14 12.95 12.79
CA SER A 104 -53.75 11.78 12.15
C SER A 104 -53.15 10.49 12.71
N LYS A 105 -53.99 9.48 12.99
CA LYS A 105 -53.53 8.15 13.44
C LYS A 105 -52.56 7.49 12.44
N HIS A 106 -52.64 7.87 11.17
CA HIS A 106 -51.99 7.18 10.06
C HIS A 106 -50.45 7.21 10.08
N TRP A 107 -49.80 8.27 10.56
CA TRP A 107 -48.33 8.28 10.68
C TRP A 107 -47.87 7.31 11.79
N TYR A 108 -48.65 7.20 12.87
CA TYR A 108 -48.34 6.33 14.01
C TYR A 108 -48.45 4.87 13.60
N ASP A 109 -49.55 4.51 12.92
CA ASP A 109 -49.74 3.18 12.34
C ASP A 109 -48.55 2.79 11.44
N LYS A 110 -48.02 3.73 10.64
CA LYS A 110 -46.82 3.51 9.80
C LYS A 110 -45.51 3.35 10.58
N VAL A 111 -45.34 4.03 11.72
CA VAL A 111 -44.17 3.83 12.61
C VAL A 111 -44.27 2.48 13.32
N VAL A 112 -45.47 2.06 13.73
CA VAL A 112 -45.71 0.72 14.28
C VAL A 112 -45.44 -0.37 13.22
N ASP A 113 -45.93 -0.20 11.99
CA ASP A 113 -45.65 -1.11 10.87
C ASP A 113 -44.14 -1.19 10.56
N PHE A 114 -43.43 -0.06 10.61
CA PHE A 114 -41.97 -0.02 10.50
C PHE A 114 -41.30 -0.87 11.59
N PHE A 115 -41.69 -0.73 12.86
CA PHE A 115 -41.11 -1.51 13.95
C PHE A 115 -41.45 -2.99 13.85
N ARG A 116 -42.68 -3.35 13.48
CA ARG A 116 -43.05 -4.75 13.19
C ARG A 116 -42.15 -5.33 12.09
N ALA A 117 -41.97 -4.61 10.99
CA ALA A 117 -41.19 -5.08 9.85
C ALA A 117 -39.67 -5.14 10.12
N THR A 118 -39.11 -4.16 10.84
CA THR A 118 -37.64 -4.06 11.05
C THR A 118 -37.15 -4.81 12.29
N TRP A 119 -37.95 -4.86 13.35
CA TRP A 119 -37.63 -5.66 14.54
C TRP A 119 -37.90 -7.14 14.30
N LEU A 120 -38.92 -7.50 13.50
CA LEU A 120 -39.32 -8.89 13.18
C LEU A 120 -39.68 -9.71 14.45
N PRO A 121 -40.82 -9.42 15.11
CA PRO A 121 -41.27 -10.12 16.32
C PRO A 121 -41.42 -11.64 16.14
N GLU A 122 -41.69 -12.11 14.91
CA GLU A 122 -41.95 -13.51 14.57
C GLU A 122 -40.71 -14.39 14.43
N VAL A 123 -39.51 -13.79 14.35
CA VAL A 123 -38.24 -14.54 14.24
C VAL A 123 -37.37 -14.44 15.51
N ARG A 124 -37.94 -13.86 16.58
CA ARG A 124 -37.26 -13.67 17.87
C ARG A 124 -37.66 -14.73 18.88
N GLU A 125 -36.72 -15.08 19.75
CA GLU A 125 -36.95 -16.03 20.83
C GLU A 125 -37.92 -15.43 21.87
N ARG A 126 -38.88 -16.24 22.33
CA ARG A 126 -40.01 -15.82 23.17
C ARG A 126 -39.60 -15.25 24.53
N ASN A 127 -38.54 -15.76 25.16
CA ASN A 127 -38.10 -15.29 26.47
C ASN A 127 -37.14 -14.10 26.38
N LEU A 128 -36.20 -14.12 25.42
CA LEU A 128 -35.14 -13.11 25.34
C LEU A 128 -35.46 -11.93 24.42
N GLY A 129 -36.09 -12.16 23.27
CA GLY A 129 -36.20 -11.18 22.18
C GLY A 129 -34.96 -11.09 21.28
N LEU A 130 -33.94 -11.94 21.46
CA LEU A 130 -32.86 -12.11 20.48
C LEU A 130 -33.35 -12.90 19.26
N LEU A 131 -32.60 -12.89 18.16
CA LEU A 131 -32.91 -13.70 16.98
C LEU A 131 -32.75 -15.19 17.29
N ASP A 132 -33.66 -16.03 16.79
CA ASP A 132 -33.51 -17.49 16.86
C ASP A 132 -32.73 -18.01 15.65
N LEU A 133 -31.48 -18.44 15.85
CA LEU A 133 -30.62 -18.96 14.78
C LEU A 133 -31.18 -20.24 14.13
N LYS A 134 -32.02 -21.01 14.85
CA LYS A 134 -32.67 -22.23 14.33
C LYS A 134 -33.87 -21.92 13.43
N SER A 135 -34.39 -20.69 13.47
CA SER A 135 -35.50 -20.28 12.62
C SER A 135 -35.08 -20.22 11.15
N THR A 136 -35.73 -21.02 10.30
CA THR A 136 -35.54 -20.97 8.84
C THR A 136 -35.71 -19.56 8.28
N ALA A 137 -36.61 -18.76 8.88
CA ALA A 137 -36.86 -17.37 8.51
C ALA A 137 -35.69 -16.44 8.82
N VAL A 138 -34.87 -16.76 9.83
CA VAL A 138 -33.59 -16.07 10.11
C VAL A 138 -32.53 -16.53 9.12
N ARG A 139 -32.32 -17.85 9.00
CA ARG A 139 -31.24 -18.42 8.17
C ARG A 139 -31.33 -17.98 6.70
N VAL A 140 -32.53 -17.93 6.11
CA VAL A 140 -32.71 -17.47 4.71
C VAL A 140 -32.36 -15.98 4.52
N ARG A 141 -32.52 -15.14 5.55
CA ARG A 141 -32.30 -13.69 5.46
C ARG A 141 -30.89 -13.25 5.86
N LEU A 142 -30.22 -14.03 6.70
CA LEU A 142 -28.94 -13.68 7.31
C LEU A 142 -27.79 -13.41 6.30
N PRO A 143 -27.56 -14.23 5.25
CA PRO A 143 -26.49 -13.97 4.29
C PRO A 143 -26.64 -12.62 3.58
N ARG A 144 -27.87 -12.20 3.28
CA ARG A 144 -28.15 -10.88 2.67
C ARG A 144 -27.77 -9.74 3.61
N ALA A 145 -28.04 -9.88 4.90
CA ALA A 145 -27.70 -8.89 5.90
C ALA A 145 -26.17 -8.77 6.10
N LEU A 146 -25.45 -9.90 6.21
CA LEU A 146 -23.99 -9.91 6.32
C LEU A 146 -23.29 -9.43 5.04
N THR A 147 -23.76 -9.87 3.87
CA THR A 147 -23.38 -9.36 2.53
C THR A 147 -23.39 -7.83 2.47
N ARG A 148 -24.46 -7.23 3.02
CA ARG A 148 -24.69 -5.80 2.93
C ARG A 148 -23.72 -5.04 3.84
N LEU A 149 -23.47 -5.56 5.05
CA LEU A 149 -22.52 -5.00 5.99
C LEU A 149 -21.07 -5.20 5.55
N SER A 150 -20.67 -6.37 5.03
CA SER A 150 -19.31 -6.58 4.52
C SER A 150 -18.97 -5.66 3.36
N LYS A 151 -19.93 -5.39 2.46
CA LYS A 151 -19.79 -4.37 1.40
C LYS A 151 -19.72 -2.93 1.92
N GLN A 152 -20.34 -2.63 3.06
CA GLN A 152 -20.26 -1.32 3.70
C GLN A 152 -18.93 -1.12 4.45
N TYR A 153 -18.31 -2.21 4.92
CA TYR A 153 -17.06 -2.21 5.69
C TYR A 153 -16.02 -3.19 5.10
N PRO A 154 -15.56 -2.99 3.84
CA PRO A 154 -14.74 -3.97 3.12
C PRO A 154 -13.32 -4.15 3.67
N ALA A 155 -12.87 -3.27 4.57
CA ALA A 155 -11.56 -3.32 5.21
C ALA A 155 -11.58 -4.00 6.60
N THR A 156 -12.73 -4.54 7.04
CA THR A 156 -12.85 -5.27 8.31
C THR A 156 -13.38 -6.68 8.04
N PRO A 157 -12.76 -7.74 8.59
CA PRO A 157 -13.32 -9.08 8.54
C PRO A 157 -14.69 -9.15 9.20
N VAL A 158 -15.49 -10.14 8.82
CA VAL A 158 -16.72 -10.51 9.52
C VAL A 158 -16.39 -11.64 10.49
N TYR A 159 -16.83 -11.52 11.73
CA TYR A 159 -16.54 -12.49 12.78
C TYR A 159 -17.80 -13.21 13.23
N ALA A 160 -17.67 -14.53 13.48
CA ALA A 160 -18.60 -15.29 14.29
C ALA A 160 -18.05 -15.39 15.71
N VAL A 161 -18.88 -15.06 16.69
CA VAL A 161 -18.63 -15.36 18.11
C VAL A 161 -19.62 -16.41 18.55
N TYR A 162 -19.14 -17.44 19.23
CA TYR A 162 -19.96 -18.36 20.02
C TYR A 162 -19.64 -18.14 21.49
N PHE A 163 -20.64 -18.21 22.38
CA PHE A 163 -20.37 -18.23 23.82
C PHE A 163 -21.43 -19.01 24.62
N ASP A 164 -21.01 -19.41 25.82
CA ASP A 164 -21.77 -20.23 26.76
C ASP A 164 -21.61 -19.69 28.20
N LEU A 165 -22.61 -19.96 29.05
CA LEU A 165 -22.69 -19.40 30.40
C LEU A 165 -22.08 -20.33 31.46
N ASP A 166 -20.94 -19.90 32.03
CA ASP A 166 -20.27 -20.65 33.07
C ASP A 166 -21.15 -20.84 34.30
N LYS A 167 -21.19 -22.09 34.79
CA LYS A 167 -21.95 -22.53 35.97
C LYS A 167 -23.48 -22.43 35.83
N PHE A 168 -24.05 -22.16 34.66
CA PHE A 168 -25.52 -22.03 34.49
C PHE A 168 -26.32 -23.24 35.00
N LYS A 169 -25.80 -24.46 34.84
CA LYS A 169 -26.40 -25.69 35.43
C LYS A 169 -26.51 -25.64 36.96
N GLN A 170 -25.56 -25.01 37.66
CA GLN A 170 -25.60 -24.86 39.12
C GLN A 170 -26.75 -23.94 39.51
N ILE A 171 -26.94 -22.82 38.80
CA ILE A 171 -28.08 -21.90 39.03
C ILE A 171 -29.42 -22.60 38.81
N ASN A 172 -29.58 -23.38 37.73
CA ASN A 172 -30.80 -24.18 37.53
C ASN A 172 -31.03 -25.24 38.63
N THR A 173 -29.97 -25.68 39.30
CA THR A 173 -30.06 -26.64 40.42
C THR A 173 -30.47 -25.94 41.73
N GLU A 174 -30.06 -24.70 41.95
CA GLU A 174 -30.30 -23.94 43.18
C GLU A 174 -31.57 -23.06 43.13
N LEU A 175 -31.85 -22.42 42.00
CA LEU A 175 -33.02 -21.55 41.78
C LEU A 175 -34.13 -22.19 40.95
N HIS A 176 -33.99 -23.47 40.57
CA HIS A 176 -34.86 -24.13 39.61
C HIS A 176 -34.87 -23.40 38.25
N HIS A 177 -35.77 -23.78 37.34
CA HIS A 177 -35.82 -23.23 35.99
C HIS A 177 -36.20 -21.74 35.93
N GLU A 178 -36.96 -21.22 36.89
CA GLU A 178 -37.35 -19.80 36.94
C GLU A 178 -36.12 -18.88 37.10
N GLY A 179 -35.17 -19.26 37.96
CA GLY A 179 -33.90 -18.54 38.08
C GLY A 179 -33.03 -18.65 36.84
N GLY A 180 -33.05 -19.80 36.15
CA GLY A 180 -32.40 -19.98 34.85
C GLY A 180 -32.95 -19.02 33.79
N ASP A 181 -34.27 -18.92 33.66
CA ASP A 181 -34.93 -17.98 32.74
C ASP A 181 -34.59 -16.51 33.08
N MET A 182 -34.48 -16.15 34.36
CA MET A 182 -34.04 -14.81 34.78
C MET A 182 -32.59 -14.50 34.38
N VAL A 183 -31.67 -15.47 34.50
CA VAL A 183 -30.28 -15.32 34.04
C VAL A 183 -30.23 -15.11 32.53
N LEU A 184 -30.94 -15.95 31.77
CA LEU A 184 -30.97 -15.87 30.31
C LEU A 184 -31.55 -14.54 29.85
N ALA A 185 -32.65 -14.07 30.47
CA ALA A 185 -33.24 -12.75 30.21
C ALA A 185 -32.24 -11.61 30.41
N TYR A 186 -31.48 -11.67 31.50
CA TYR A 186 -30.43 -10.69 31.79
C TYR A 186 -29.29 -10.72 30.78
N VAL A 187 -28.79 -11.91 30.42
CA VAL A 187 -27.75 -12.09 29.40
C VAL A 187 -28.21 -11.60 28.04
N GLY A 188 -29.45 -11.89 27.63
CA GLY A 188 -30.06 -11.34 26.42
C GLY A 188 -30.06 -9.81 26.39
N ALA A 189 -30.38 -9.18 27.52
CA ALA A 189 -30.27 -7.73 27.68
C ALA A 189 -28.83 -7.20 27.65
N CYS A 190 -27.82 -7.98 28.06
CA CYS A 190 -26.40 -7.63 27.92
C CYS A 190 -25.95 -7.70 26.45
N VAL A 191 -26.31 -8.79 25.74
CA VAL A 191 -26.05 -8.97 24.31
C VAL A 191 -26.63 -7.82 23.51
N GLN A 192 -27.90 -7.48 23.78
CA GLN A 192 -28.57 -6.38 23.09
C GLN A 192 -27.84 -5.06 23.26
N ARG A 193 -27.50 -4.67 24.50
CA ARG A 193 -26.75 -3.44 24.81
C ARG A 193 -25.39 -3.31 24.12
N ILE A 194 -24.83 -4.42 23.64
CA ILE A 194 -23.59 -4.45 22.85
C ILE A 194 -23.88 -4.41 21.36
N ALA A 195 -24.95 -5.07 20.91
CA ALA A 195 -25.44 -4.96 19.54
C ALA A 195 -25.93 -3.55 19.17
N ASP A 196 -26.32 -2.75 20.15
CA ASP A 196 -26.63 -1.32 19.95
C ASP A 196 -25.37 -0.48 19.61
N LYS A 197 -24.18 -0.92 20.06
CA LYS A 197 -22.92 -0.16 19.90
C LYS A 197 -22.23 -0.40 18.55
N ALA A 198 -22.42 -1.56 17.93
CA ALA A 198 -21.70 -2.01 16.72
C ALA A 198 -22.65 -2.66 15.71
N GLN A 199 -22.16 -3.15 14.57
CA GLN A 199 -23.00 -3.88 13.61
C GLN A 199 -23.01 -5.36 13.95
N ILE A 200 -23.83 -5.72 14.94
CA ILE A 200 -23.91 -7.07 15.51
C ILE A 200 -25.34 -7.60 15.41
N PHE A 201 -25.46 -8.85 14.99
CA PHE A 201 -26.66 -9.67 15.19
C PHE A 201 -26.45 -10.58 16.40
N GLY A 202 -27.33 -10.48 17.40
CA GLY A 202 -27.32 -11.33 18.58
C GLY A 202 -28.32 -12.47 18.48
N PHE A 203 -27.85 -13.70 18.73
CA PHE A 203 -28.63 -14.92 18.63
C PHE A 203 -28.61 -15.71 19.95
N ARG A 204 -29.70 -16.44 20.19
CA ARG A 204 -29.71 -17.57 21.14
C ARG A 204 -29.77 -18.86 20.34
N ASN A 205 -28.84 -19.78 20.58
CA ASN A 205 -28.76 -21.05 19.87
C ASN A 205 -29.61 -22.12 20.56
N GLY A 206 -29.69 -22.07 21.90
CA GLY A 206 -30.51 -22.96 22.73
C GLY A 206 -29.87 -23.13 24.11
N GLY A 207 -30.66 -23.50 25.12
CA GLY A 207 -30.13 -23.61 26.49
C GLY A 207 -29.48 -22.29 26.95
N ASP A 208 -28.21 -22.40 27.35
CA ASP A 208 -27.22 -21.38 27.73
C ASP A 208 -26.30 -20.91 26.59
N GLU A 209 -26.51 -21.39 25.36
CA GLU A 209 -25.65 -21.10 24.21
C GLU A 209 -26.15 -19.90 23.40
N PHE A 210 -25.21 -19.01 23.05
CA PHE A 210 -25.44 -17.78 22.30
C PHE A 210 -24.42 -17.64 21.15
N SER A 211 -24.79 -16.85 20.15
CA SER A 211 -23.86 -16.43 19.10
C SER A 211 -24.02 -14.95 18.77
N LEU A 212 -22.93 -14.33 18.34
CA LEU A 212 -22.90 -12.99 17.76
C LEU A 212 -22.33 -13.09 16.35
N LEU A 213 -22.93 -12.40 15.38
CA LEU A 213 -22.33 -12.21 14.06
C LEU A 213 -22.00 -10.72 13.90
N VAL A 214 -20.73 -10.42 13.72
CA VAL A 214 -20.15 -9.08 13.89
C VAL A 214 -19.51 -8.64 12.57
N ALA A 215 -19.93 -7.47 12.09
CA ALA A 215 -19.31 -6.80 10.94
C ALA A 215 -18.88 -5.38 11.31
N GLY A 216 -18.00 -4.77 10.51
CA GLY A 216 -17.64 -3.35 10.66
C GLY A 216 -16.96 -2.98 11.98
N ALA A 217 -16.38 -3.96 12.69
CA ALA A 217 -15.62 -3.76 13.91
C ALA A 217 -14.35 -4.63 13.84
N PRO A 218 -13.14 -4.04 13.89
CA PRO A 218 -11.90 -4.82 13.90
C PRO A 218 -11.73 -5.57 15.22
N LEU A 219 -10.90 -6.63 15.22
CA LEU A 219 -10.70 -7.51 16.38
C LEU A 219 -10.45 -6.81 17.73
N PRO A 220 -9.63 -5.73 17.84
CA PRO A 220 -9.45 -5.02 19.12
C PRO A 220 -10.76 -4.41 19.66
N GLN A 221 -11.62 -3.90 18.77
CA GLN A 221 -12.93 -3.38 19.15
C GLN A 221 -13.86 -4.53 19.59
N LEU A 222 -13.83 -5.65 18.88
CA LEU A 222 -14.62 -6.84 19.24
C LEU A 222 -14.23 -7.38 20.62
N LEU A 223 -12.94 -7.53 20.93
CA LEU A 223 -12.48 -7.98 22.25
C LEU A 223 -12.90 -7.02 23.36
N ASN A 224 -12.82 -5.69 23.13
CA ASN A 224 -13.31 -4.71 24.10
C ASN A 224 -14.82 -4.83 24.35
N LEU A 225 -15.62 -5.14 23.33
CA LEU A 225 -17.05 -5.40 23.49
C LEU A 225 -17.31 -6.72 24.25
N LEU A 226 -16.56 -7.80 23.95
CA LEU A 226 -16.71 -9.08 24.66
C LEU A 226 -16.25 -9.01 26.12
N ASN A 227 -15.24 -8.20 26.44
CA ASN A 227 -14.87 -7.92 27.82
C ASN A 227 -15.98 -7.16 28.56
N GLN A 228 -16.58 -6.13 27.93
CA GLN A 228 -17.77 -5.46 28.48
C GLN A 228 -18.96 -6.43 28.68
N LEU A 229 -19.14 -7.42 27.79
CA LEU A 229 -20.16 -8.45 27.93
C LEU A 229 -19.88 -9.34 29.16
N SER A 230 -18.64 -9.86 29.26
CA SER A 230 -18.23 -10.73 30.36
C SER A 230 -18.38 -10.05 31.72
N ILE A 231 -17.90 -8.81 31.86
CA ILE A 231 -18.05 -8.00 33.08
C ILE A 231 -19.52 -7.80 33.43
N ALA A 232 -20.33 -7.34 32.46
CA ALA A 232 -21.75 -7.09 32.70
C ALA A 232 -22.52 -8.37 33.11
N ILE A 233 -22.16 -9.54 32.58
CA ILE A 233 -22.73 -10.83 33.00
C ILE A 233 -22.29 -11.19 34.42
N ALA A 234 -21.00 -11.04 34.74
CA ALA A 234 -20.42 -11.42 36.03
C ALA A 234 -20.83 -10.53 37.20
N GLU A 235 -21.07 -9.23 36.98
CA GLU A 235 -21.51 -8.27 38.01
C GLU A 235 -22.90 -8.55 38.57
N LYS A 236 -23.74 -9.30 37.84
CA LYS A 236 -25.13 -9.55 38.24
C LYS A 236 -25.21 -10.65 39.30
N SER A 237 -25.45 -10.25 40.56
CA SER A 237 -25.95 -11.18 41.57
C SER A 237 -27.41 -11.55 41.31
N PHE A 238 -27.72 -12.85 41.41
CA PHE A 238 -29.05 -13.43 41.32
C PHE A 238 -29.61 -13.84 42.70
N GLY A 239 -29.14 -13.19 43.78
CA GLY A 239 -29.62 -13.42 45.15
C GLY A 239 -29.00 -14.62 45.86
N ILE A 240 -28.18 -15.43 45.19
CA ILE A 240 -27.36 -16.48 45.80
C ILE A 240 -26.02 -15.89 46.24
N GLN A 241 -25.60 -16.19 47.48
CA GLN A 241 -24.27 -15.84 47.97
C GLN A 241 -23.19 -16.65 47.23
N ASN A 242 -22.17 -15.97 46.71
CA ASN A 242 -20.98 -16.55 46.06
C ASN A 242 -21.23 -17.30 44.72
N LEU A 243 -22.42 -17.20 44.11
CA LEU A 243 -22.70 -17.74 42.78
C LEU A 243 -22.89 -16.62 41.74
N THR A 244 -21.87 -16.40 40.92
CA THR A 244 -21.89 -15.53 39.74
C THR A 244 -21.84 -16.37 38.45
N VAL A 245 -22.43 -15.83 37.38
CA VAL A 245 -22.37 -16.38 36.03
C VAL A 245 -21.12 -15.84 35.34
N GLY A 246 -20.33 -16.71 34.73
CA GLY A 246 -19.27 -16.30 33.82
C GLY A 246 -19.69 -16.51 32.36
N MET A 247 -18.81 -16.14 31.44
CA MET A 247 -18.98 -16.42 30.01
C MET A 247 -17.68 -17.00 29.48
N THR A 248 -17.77 -18.12 28.78
CA THR A 248 -16.68 -18.61 27.91
C THR A 248 -17.07 -18.33 26.46
N ALA A 249 -16.22 -17.64 25.72
CA ALA A 249 -16.46 -17.31 24.32
C ALA A 249 -15.35 -17.83 23.39
N GLY A 250 -15.68 -17.96 22.12
CA GLY A 250 -14.74 -18.23 21.04
C GLY A 250 -15.06 -17.36 19.84
N ILE A 251 -14.04 -16.98 19.08
CA ILE A 251 -14.15 -16.12 17.90
C ILE A 251 -13.57 -16.84 16.69
N ALA A 252 -14.24 -16.78 15.55
CA ALA A 252 -13.72 -17.20 14.25
C ALA A 252 -13.99 -16.14 13.18
N THR A 253 -13.16 -16.12 12.14
CA THR A 253 -13.39 -15.28 10.96
C THR A 253 -14.30 -16.03 9.98
N ILE A 254 -15.31 -15.37 9.43
CA ILE A 254 -16.18 -15.94 8.39
C ILE A 254 -15.46 -15.76 7.05
N ALA A 255 -15.13 -16.86 6.37
CA ALA A 255 -14.41 -16.82 5.10
C ALA A 255 -15.28 -16.22 3.98
N ASP A 256 -16.54 -16.63 3.88
CA ASP A 256 -17.51 -16.07 2.96
C ASP A 256 -18.84 -15.66 3.65
N PRO A 257 -19.14 -14.36 3.84
CA PRO A 257 -20.41 -13.88 4.39
C PRO A 257 -21.62 -14.01 3.44
N TYR A 258 -21.43 -14.44 2.19
CA TYR A 258 -22.49 -14.81 1.24
C TYR A 258 -23.02 -16.23 1.47
N SER A 259 -22.26 -17.08 2.18
CA SER A 259 -22.47 -18.53 2.31
C SER A 259 -23.00 -18.90 3.70
N LEU A 260 -24.09 -19.68 3.77
CA LEU A 260 -24.59 -20.20 5.04
C LEU A 260 -23.68 -21.27 5.63
N ASP A 261 -23.00 -22.04 4.77
CA ASP A 261 -22.11 -23.11 5.22
C ASP A 261 -20.86 -22.51 5.88
N ASP A 262 -20.30 -21.44 5.34
CA ASP A 262 -19.17 -20.70 5.94
C ASP A 262 -19.55 -19.97 7.24
N ILE A 263 -20.80 -19.51 7.37
CA ILE A 263 -21.31 -18.93 8.63
C ILE A 263 -21.46 -20.03 9.69
N ASP A 264 -22.07 -21.16 9.35
CA ASP A 264 -22.22 -22.31 10.25
C ASP A 264 -20.85 -22.87 10.68
N ASP A 265 -19.92 -23.03 9.73
CA ASP A 265 -18.56 -23.50 10.01
C ASP A 265 -17.78 -22.50 10.87
N ALA A 266 -17.91 -21.20 10.65
CA ALA A 266 -17.27 -20.20 11.52
C ALA A 266 -17.85 -20.23 12.95
N ILE A 267 -19.17 -20.35 13.13
CA ILE A 267 -19.79 -20.53 14.46
C ILE A 267 -19.27 -21.81 15.13
N LYS A 268 -19.10 -22.88 14.37
CA LYS A 268 -18.56 -24.16 14.85
C LYS A 268 -17.08 -24.09 15.20
N GLN A 269 -16.25 -23.38 14.43
CA GLN A 269 -14.85 -23.13 14.80
C GLN A 269 -14.77 -22.30 16.09
N ALA A 270 -15.62 -21.28 16.21
CA ALA A 270 -15.76 -20.49 17.43
C ALA A 270 -16.18 -21.36 18.64
N GLU A 271 -17.11 -22.30 18.48
CA GLU A 271 -17.46 -23.29 19.52
C GLU A 271 -16.27 -24.19 19.89
N ILE A 272 -15.55 -24.72 18.91
CA ILE A 272 -14.43 -25.64 19.11
C ILE A 272 -13.33 -24.99 19.96
N VAL A 273 -12.94 -23.73 19.67
CA VAL A 273 -11.86 -23.07 20.41
C VAL A 273 -12.21 -22.70 21.85
N THR A 274 -13.48 -22.75 22.26
CA THR A 274 -13.85 -22.61 23.69
C THR A 274 -13.36 -23.76 24.56
N LYS A 275 -13.01 -24.90 23.94
CA LYS A 275 -12.61 -26.14 24.62
C LYS A 275 -11.11 -26.12 24.92
N ASP A 276 -10.70 -26.94 25.88
CA ASP A 276 -9.29 -27.18 26.20
C ASP A 276 -8.64 -28.13 25.19
N GLU A 277 -7.32 -28.37 25.33
CA GLU A 277 -6.55 -29.26 24.44
C GLU A 277 -7.10 -30.71 24.37
N THR A 278 -7.91 -31.14 25.35
CA THR A 278 -8.52 -32.47 25.37
C THR A 278 -9.86 -32.52 24.64
N GLY A 279 -10.50 -31.37 24.41
CA GLY A 279 -11.85 -31.25 23.87
C GLY A 279 -12.97 -31.50 24.88
N ASP A 280 -12.66 -31.96 26.11
CA ASP A 280 -13.65 -32.40 27.10
C ASP A 280 -14.18 -31.27 28.00
N LYS A 281 -13.47 -30.15 28.15
CA LYS A 281 -13.87 -29.04 29.05
C LYS A 281 -13.72 -27.69 28.38
N ARG A 282 -14.58 -26.74 28.77
CA ARG A 282 -14.48 -25.32 28.38
C ARG A 282 -13.50 -24.55 29.26
N GLN A 283 -12.77 -23.62 28.66
CA GLN A 283 -11.82 -22.72 29.34
C GLN A 283 -12.59 -21.59 30.05
N ARG A 284 -13.07 -21.86 31.26
CA ARG A 284 -14.06 -21.01 31.94
C ARG A 284 -13.62 -19.56 32.13
N GLY A 285 -14.46 -18.62 31.74
CA GLY A 285 -14.25 -17.18 31.88
C GLY A 285 -13.31 -16.54 30.84
N SER A 286 -12.94 -17.26 29.79
CA SER A 286 -12.01 -16.78 28.75
C SER A 286 -12.68 -16.54 27.38
N VAL A 287 -11.91 -15.96 26.46
CA VAL A 287 -12.25 -15.72 25.06
C VAL A 287 -11.14 -16.29 24.18
N SER A 288 -11.38 -17.43 23.53
CA SER A 288 -10.44 -18.02 22.58
C SER A 288 -10.64 -17.45 21.17
N ILE A 289 -9.61 -17.53 20.32
CA ILE A 289 -9.70 -17.13 18.91
C ILE A 289 -9.18 -18.25 18.01
N ALA A 290 -9.95 -18.61 16.98
CA ALA A 290 -9.55 -19.55 15.95
C ALA A 290 -8.53 -18.92 15.01
N SER A 291 -7.38 -19.58 14.87
CA SER A 291 -6.31 -19.15 13.98
C SER A 291 -6.77 -19.18 12.52
N ASN A 292 -6.47 -18.12 11.76
CA ASN A 292 -6.83 -18.02 10.34
C ASN A 292 -5.73 -18.54 9.40
N ASN A 293 -4.49 -18.61 9.87
CA ASN A 293 -3.35 -19.20 9.17
C ASN A 293 -2.88 -20.46 9.91
N SER A 294 -2.73 -21.57 9.19
CA SER A 294 -2.49 -22.90 9.77
C SER A 294 -1.07 -23.44 9.58
N THR A 295 -0.14 -22.63 9.06
CA THR A 295 1.23 -23.08 8.77
C THR A 295 2.28 -22.05 9.19
N HIS A 296 2.84 -22.27 10.37
CA HIS A 296 4.08 -21.61 10.81
C HIS A 296 5.25 -21.98 9.89
N ALA A 297 5.59 -21.08 8.96
CA ALA A 297 6.49 -21.40 7.86
C ALA A 297 7.98 -21.26 8.20
N ALA A 298 8.34 -20.47 9.21
CA ALA A 298 9.73 -20.29 9.65
C ALA A 298 9.82 -20.09 11.17
N ASN A 299 10.35 -21.11 11.86
CA ASN A 299 10.84 -21.00 13.24
C ASN A 299 12.15 -20.18 13.24
N LEU A 300 12.25 -19.18 14.12
CA LEU A 300 13.47 -18.43 14.37
C LEU A 300 14.08 -18.81 15.71
N ASP A 301 15.42 -18.84 15.77
CA ASP A 301 16.09 -18.91 17.07
C ASP A 301 15.77 -17.64 17.91
N PRO A 302 15.74 -17.75 19.25
CA PRO A 302 15.35 -16.63 20.11
C PRO A 302 16.19 -15.36 19.94
N ALA A 303 17.48 -15.47 19.61
CA ALA A 303 18.33 -14.29 19.45
C ALA A 303 18.04 -13.55 18.14
N THR A 304 17.80 -14.27 17.06
CA THR A 304 17.36 -13.71 15.77
C THR A 304 15.98 -13.08 15.88
N TYR A 305 15.02 -13.74 16.55
CA TYR A 305 13.69 -13.16 16.76
C TYR A 305 13.74 -11.89 17.61
N ALA A 306 14.46 -11.91 18.75
CA ALA A 306 14.61 -10.75 19.62
C ALA A 306 15.16 -9.52 18.86
N LYS A 307 16.18 -9.73 18.02
CA LYS A 307 16.78 -8.67 17.19
C LYS A 307 15.82 -8.16 16.12
N LEU A 308 15.15 -9.04 15.36
CA LEU A 308 14.17 -8.63 14.34
C LEU A 308 12.98 -7.88 14.95
N GLY A 309 12.46 -8.38 16.07
CA GLY A 309 11.39 -7.73 16.83
C GLY A 309 11.78 -6.35 17.36
N THR A 310 13.02 -6.20 17.82
CA THR A 310 13.56 -4.89 18.25
C THR A 310 13.70 -3.91 17.08
N VAL A 311 14.26 -4.38 15.95
CA VAL A 311 14.41 -3.55 14.74
C VAL A 311 13.04 -3.11 14.21
N LEU A 312 12.06 -4.01 14.13
CA LEU A 312 10.68 -3.68 13.77
C LEU A 312 10.06 -2.69 14.76
N SER A 313 10.12 -2.98 16.06
CA SER A 313 9.50 -2.16 17.11
C SER A 313 10.01 -0.72 17.08
N ARG A 314 11.32 -0.52 16.88
CA ARG A 314 11.93 0.82 16.84
C ARG A 314 11.73 1.51 15.48
N ALA A 315 11.80 0.78 14.36
CA ALA A 315 11.50 1.34 13.04
C ALA A 315 10.03 1.79 12.93
N CYS A 316 9.11 1.07 13.55
CA CYS A 316 7.68 1.37 13.50
C CYS A 316 7.14 1.96 14.82
N GLN A 317 7.99 2.57 15.67
CA GLN A 317 7.63 2.95 17.05
C GLN A 317 6.35 3.80 17.18
N ASN A 318 6.05 4.64 16.19
CA ASN A 318 4.85 5.49 16.16
C ASN A 318 3.62 4.83 15.49
N SER A 319 3.72 3.53 15.13
CA SER A 319 2.60 2.76 14.59
C SER A 319 1.78 2.15 15.73
N PRO A 320 0.44 2.18 15.68
CA PRO A 320 -0.38 1.43 16.63
C PRO A 320 -0.35 -0.08 16.38
N ALA A 321 0.08 -0.52 15.18
CA ALA A 321 0.06 -1.91 14.75
C ALA A 321 1.27 -2.22 13.82
N PRO A 322 2.47 -2.49 14.37
CA PRO A 322 3.65 -2.81 13.55
C PRO A 322 3.74 -4.30 13.17
N PHE A 323 3.06 -5.19 13.90
CA PHE A 323 3.18 -6.64 13.76
C PHE A 323 2.16 -7.15 12.74
N ALA A 324 2.54 -8.17 11.95
CA ALA A 324 1.58 -8.89 11.13
C ALA A 324 0.54 -9.64 11.99
N ASN A 325 0.92 -10.10 13.18
CA ASN A 325 -0.01 -10.73 14.12
C ASN A 325 -0.86 -9.68 14.86
N VAL A 326 -2.18 -9.74 14.65
CA VAL A 326 -3.15 -8.81 15.24
C VAL A 326 -3.20 -8.91 16.78
N ILE A 327 -2.94 -10.08 17.36
CA ILE A 327 -2.90 -10.27 18.82
C ILE A 327 -1.69 -9.58 19.43
N LEU A 328 -0.52 -9.62 18.78
CA LEU A 328 0.66 -8.87 19.23
C LEU A 328 0.39 -7.35 19.21
N ASN A 329 -0.31 -6.84 18.18
CA ASN A 329 -0.73 -5.43 18.15
C ASN A 329 -1.66 -5.09 19.33
N ILE A 330 -2.58 -5.98 19.69
CA ILE A 330 -3.50 -5.78 20.83
C ILE A 330 -2.76 -5.85 22.17
N ILE A 331 -1.82 -6.78 22.36
CA ILE A 331 -0.95 -6.84 23.56
C ILE A 331 -0.12 -5.56 23.68
N SER A 332 0.37 -5.04 22.55
CA SER A 332 1.12 -3.79 22.51
C SER A 332 0.27 -2.58 22.90
N ASP A 333 -0.95 -2.48 22.36
CA ASP A 333 -1.91 -1.44 22.74
C ASP A 333 -2.32 -1.55 24.22
N LYS A 334 -2.44 -2.77 24.74
CA LYS A 334 -2.69 -3.03 26.16
C LYS A 334 -1.55 -2.53 27.05
N ALA A 335 -0.30 -2.79 26.68
CA ALA A 335 0.87 -2.28 27.39
C ALA A 335 0.95 -0.75 27.34
N ALA A 336 0.70 -0.14 26.17
CA ALA A 336 0.60 1.31 26.01
C ALA A 336 -0.48 1.92 26.92
N SER A 337 -1.67 1.29 27.02
CA SER A 337 -2.77 1.75 27.89
C SER A 337 -2.47 1.67 29.40
N CYS A 338 -1.35 1.06 29.79
CA CYS A 338 -0.87 1.01 31.18
C CYS A 338 0.16 2.11 31.48
N VAL A 339 0.33 3.10 30.60
CA VAL A 339 1.17 4.28 30.81
C VAL A 339 0.28 5.52 30.81
N SER A 340 0.39 6.35 31.85
CA SER A 340 -0.38 7.59 32.03
C SER A 340 0.49 8.65 32.70
N ASP A 341 0.47 9.88 32.20
CA ASP A 341 1.27 11.01 32.73
C ASP A 341 2.76 10.63 32.95
N CYS A 342 3.35 9.97 31.95
CA CYS A 342 4.71 9.42 31.95
C CYS A 342 5.00 8.32 32.99
N VAL A 343 3.99 7.87 33.75
CA VAL A 343 4.13 6.82 34.79
C VAL A 343 3.58 5.50 34.27
N ILE A 344 4.41 4.44 34.35
CA ILE A 344 3.97 3.06 34.13
C ILE A 344 3.18 2.60 35.35
N ASP A 345 2.00 2.04 35.12
CA ASP A 345 1.18 1.42 36.14
C ASP A 345 1.92 0.25 36.80
N LYS A 346 1.97 0.23 38.13
CA LYS A 346 2.64 -0.82 38.92
C LYS A 346 2.05 -2.20 38.69
N ASP A 347 0.78 -2.27 38.31
CA ASP A 347 0.05 -3.51 38.05
C ASP A 347 0.09 -3.91 36.56
N ILE A 348 0.92 -3.26 35.71
CA ILE A 348 1.05 -3.58 34.28
C ILE A 348 1.29 -5.07 34.03
N ALA A 349 2.16 -5.71 34.81
CA ALA A 349 2.43 -7.14 34.70
C ALA A 349 1.15 -7.96 34.87
N ALA A 350 0.45 -7.75 35.99
CA ALA A 350 -0.82 -8.42 36.30
C ALA A 350 -1.92 -8.11 35.27
N LYS A 351 -1.96 -6.90 34.70
CA LYS A 351 -2.92 -6.51 33.66
C LYS A 351 -2.68 -7.21 32.33
N ILE A 352 -1.42 -7.42 31.95
CA ILE A 352 -1.04 -8.15 30.73
C ILE A 352 -1.25 -9.65 30.93
N ASP A 353 -0.81 -10.21 32.06
CA ASP A 353 -0.98 -11.63 32.37
C ASP A 353 -2.46 -12.02 32.49
N HIS A 354 -3.27 -11.15 33.12
CA HIS A 354 -4.72 -11.31 33.13
C HIS A 354 -5.32 -11.26 31.73
N PHE A 355 -4.84 -10.39 30.83
CA PHE A 355 -5.31 -10.33 29.45
C PHE A 355 -4.92 -11.57 28.65
N ILE A 356 -3.68 -12.07 28.78
CA ILE A 356 -3.19 -13.30 28.16
C ILE A 356 -4.02 -14.50 28.62
N SER A 357 -4.27 -14.60 29.93
CA SER A 357 -5.10 -15.66 30.53
C SER A 357 -6.58 -15.53 30.12
N TRP A 358 -7.11 -14.31 30.02
CA TRP A 358 -8.48 -14.06 29.57
C TRP A 358 -8.66 -14.38 28.08
N LEU A 359 -7.63 -14.17 27.26
CA LEU A 359 -7.65 -14.48 25.83
C LEU A 359 -7.27 -15.95 25.52
N SER A 360 -7.11 -16.80 26.55
CA SER A 360 -6.74 -18.22 26.42
C SER A 360 -5.52 -18.45 25.53
N LEU A 361 -4.55 -17.52 25.53
CA LEU A 361 -3.37 -17.63 24.68
C LEU A 361 -2.47 -18.78 25.15
N ARG A 362 -2.05 -19.60 24.19
CA ARG A 362 -1.18 -20.74 24.43
C ARG A 362 0.27 -20.30 24.29
N THR A 363 1.00 -20.27 25.40
CA THR A 363 2.44 -20.04 25.36
C THR A 363 3.15 -21.22 24.70
N VAL A 364 3.83 -20.97 23.58
CA VAL A 364 4.70 -21.95 22.89
C VAL A 364 6.17 -21.60 23.09
N PRO A 365 7.12 -22.57 23.04
CA PRO A 365 8.55 -22.28 23.19
C PRO A 365 9.19 -21.68 21.93
N THR A 366 8.45 -21.59 20.83
CA THR A 366 8.92 -21.28 19.48
C THR A 366 8.39 -19.93 19.04
N SER A 367 9.23 -19.12 18.37
CA SER A 367 8.83 -17.80 17.85
C SER A 367 8.87 -17.80 16.33
N TYR A 368 7.94 -17.09 15.67
CA TYR A 368 7.69 -17.24 14.23
C TYR A 368 7.76 -15.91 13.50
N GLU A 369 8.57 -15.84 12.45
CA GLU A 369 8.82 -14.57 11.73
C GLU A 369 7.56 -13.95 11.11
N GLU A 370 6.57 -14.78 10.77
CA GLU A 370 5.25 -14.34 10.28
C GLU A 370 4.40 -13.59 11.30
N ASN A 371 4.72 -13.67 12.59
CA ASN A 371 4.08 -12.82 13.59
C ASN A 371 4.63 -11.38 13.51
N LEU A 372 5.87 -11.20 13.03
CA LEU A 372 6.50 -9.90 12.80
C LEU A 372 6.17 -9.34 11.40
N PHE A 373 6.34 -10.15 10.34
CA PHE A 373 6.26 -9.69 8.94
C PHE A 373 5.40 -10.60 8.05
N GLY A 374 4.47 -10.01 7.31
CA GLY A 374 3.60 -10.69 6.35
C GLY A 374 2.28 -9.97 6.14
N ASP A 375 1.31 -10.68 5.56
CA ASP A 375 -0.10 -10.29 5.59
C ASP A 375 -0.67 -10.44 7.02
N GLU A 376 -1.76 -9.72 7.35
CA GLU A 376 -2.37 -9.78 8.68
C GLU A 376 -2.77 -11.21 9.06
N CYS A 377 -2.28 -11.67 10.23
CA CYS A 377 -2.50 -13.01 10.73
C CYS A 377 -3.08 -13.00 12.16
N ILE A 378 -3.81 -14.07 12.48
CA ILE A 378 -4.37 -14.33 13.79
C ILE A 378 -3.95 -15.73 14.18
N THR A 379 -3.17 -15.85 15.25
CA THR A 379 -2.91 -17.11 15.96
C THR A 379 -3.00 -16.88 17.47
N SER A 380 -3.51 -17.88 18.18
CA SER A 380 -3.54 -17.93 19.65
C SER A 380 -2.33 -18.64 20.26
N GLU A 381 -1.44 -19.20 19.44
CA GLU A 381 -0.16 -19.76 19.84
C GLU A 381 0.93 -18.68 19.69
N LEU A 382 1.47 -18.22 20.81
CA LEU A 382 2.49 -17.16 20.87
C LEU A 382 3.58 -17.52 21.86
N SER A 383 4.83 -17.16 21.58
CA SER A 383 5.93 -17.33 22.52
C SER A 383 6.01 -16.18 23.52
N ASN A 384 6.53 -16.43 24.73
CA ASN A 384 6.79 -15.38 25.72
C ASN A 384 7.72 -14.28 25.18
N LEU A 385 8.61 -14.62 24.25
CA LEU A 385 9.49 -13.67 23.57
C LEU A 385 8.71 -12.77 22.58
N GLU A 386 7.73 -13.32 21.88
CA GLU A 386 6.88 -12.55 20.95
C GLU A 386 6.01 -11.55 21.72
N ILE A 387 5.44 -12.01 22.83
CA ILE A 387 4.68 -11.20 23.79
C ILE A 387 5.58 -10.10 24.38
N ALA A 388 6.81 -10.43 24.83
CA ALA A 388 7.75 -9.46 25.38
C ALA A 388 8.07 -8.31 24.40
N ILE A 389 8.31 -8.63 23.12
CA ILE A 389 8.55 -7.62 22.07
C ILE A 389 7.32 -6.73 21.87
N ALA A 390 6.10 -7.28 21.89
CA ALA A 390 4.87 -6.51 21.80
C ALA A 390 4.66 -5.57 23.00
N VAL A 391 4.91 -6.06 24.23
CA VAL A 391 4.85 -5.25 25.46
C VAL A 391 5.86 -4.10 25.40
N HIS A 392 7.11 -4.36 25.03
CA HIS A 392 8.13 -3.33 24.83
C HIS A 392 7.69 -2.29 23.80
N HIS A 393 7.13 -2.70 22.65
CA HIS A 393 6.67 -1.76 21.63
C HIS A 393 5.62 -0.78 22.16
N GLY A 394 4.69 -1.27 22.98
CA GLY A 394 3.62 -0.44 23.57
C GLY A 394 4.17 0.59 24.55
N LEU A 395 5.13 0.18 25.38
CA LEU A 395 5.83 1.06 26.31
C LEU A 395 6.68 2.12 25.58
N ALA A 396 7.45 1.70 24.57
CA ALA A 396 8.30 2.60 23.78
C ALA A 396 7.49 3.66 23.03
N ARG A 397 6.30 3.30 22.53
CA ARG A 397 5.37 4.21 21.84
C ARG A 397 4.93 5.38 22.74
N VAL A 398 4.47 5.11 23.96
CA VAL A 398 3.98 6.16 24.88
C VAL A 398 5.12 6.94 25.55
N ALA A 399 6.24 6.27 25.86
CA ALA A 399 7.42 6.93 26.41
C ALA A 399 8.03 7.95 25.44
N ALA A 400 7.80 7.81 24.12
CA ALA A 400 8.18 8.80 23.12
C ALA A 400 7.28 10.05 23.12
N GLU A 401 5.96 9.89 23.24
CA GLU A 401 4.98 10.99 23.33
C GLU A 401 5.23 11.87 24.57
N SER A 402 5.52 11.21 25.69
CA SER A 402 5.90 11.78 26.99
C SER A 402 7.04 12.82 26.94
N LEU A 403 8.00 12.64 26.03
CA LEU A 403 9.14 13.56 25.85
C LEU A 403 8.75 14.83 25.06
N ILE A 404 7.79 14.71 24.14
CA ILE A 404 7.33 15.83 23.32
C ILE A 404 6.59 16.86 24.19
N ILE A 405 5.96 16.39 25.27
CA ILE A 405 5.26 17.21 26.27
C ILE A 405 6.23 17.80 27.31
N GLY A 406 7.46 17.27 27.40
CA GLY A 406 8.54 17.81 28.23
C GLY A 406 8.56 17.33 29.69
N GLU A 407 7.88 16.21 29.98
CA GLU A 407 7.67 15.71 31.35
C GLU A 407 8.78 14.76 31.86
N LEU A 408 9.55 14.16 30.95
CA LEU A 408 10.69 13.27 31.28
C LEU A 408 12.04 13.99 31.20
N SER A 409 12.84 13.90 32.26
CA SER A 409 14.19 14.48 32.34
C SER A 409 15.29 13.59 31.73
N GLN A 410 15.05 12.28 31.67
CA GLN A 410 15.89 11.28 31.01
C GLN A 410 15.01 10.20 30.37
N LEU A 411 15.55 9.57 29.33
CA LEU A 411 14.91 8.50 28.59
C LEU A 411 15.11 7.15 29.31
N PRO A 412 14.06 6.36 29.58
CA PRO A 412 14.21 5.03 30.17
C PRO A 412 14.92 4.08 29.19
N HIS A 413 15.84 3.26 29.71
CA HIS A 413 16.49 2.20 28.95
C HIS A 413 15.72 0.89 29.07
N PHE A 414 15.33 0.29 27.94
CA PHE A 414 14.65 -1.00 27.93
C PHE A 414 15.61 -2.14 27.59
N SER A 415 15.45 -3.27 28.28
CA SER A 415 16.13 -4.52 27.95
C SER A 415 15.20 -5.73 28.05
N LEU A 416 15.51 -6.76 27.28
CA LEU A 416 14.85 -8.05 27.26
C LEU A 416 15.81 -9.10 27.82
N HIS A 417 15.38 -9.81 28.85
CA HIS A 417 16.08 -10.99 29.36
C HIS A 417 15.35 -12.25 28.89
N TYR A 418 16.08 -13.24 28.35
CA TYR A 418 15.51 -14.51 27.90
C TYR A 418 16.39 -15.70 28.32
N HIS A 419 15.78 -16.74 28.89
CA HIS A 419 16.44 -18.02 29.20
C HIS A 419 15.55 -19.21 28.82
N ALA A 420 16.00 -20.04 27.88
CA ALA A 420 15.21 -21.15 27.35
C ALA A 420 14.90 -22.24 28.39
N GLU A 421 15.91 -22.72 29.14
CA GLU A 421 15.72 -23.89 30.03
C GLU A 421 14.82 -23.59 31.25
N GLU A 422 14.99 -22.42 31.87
CA GLU A 422 14.13 -21.92 32.95
C GLU A 422 12.79 -21.35 32.46
N ALA A 423 12.54 -21.34 31.14
CA ALA A 423 11.39 -20.69 30.49
C ALA A 423 11.19 -19.21 30.88
N ALA A 424 12.26 -18.54 31.31
CA ALA A 424 12.24 -17.18 31.82
C ALA A 424 12.29 -16.17 30.67
N THR A 425 11.42 -15.17 30.69
CA THR A 425 11.45 -14.04 29.77
C THR A 425 10.96 -12.81 30.51
N ALA A 426 11.67 -11.70 30.42
CA ALA A 426 11.29 -10.45 31.06
C ALA A 426 11.62 -9.22 30.20
N ILE A 427 10.76 -8.20 30.29
CA ILE A 427 11.06 -6.82 29.88
C ILE A 427 11.43 -6.04 31.13
N LEU A 428 12.60 -5.40 31.10
CA LEU A 428 13.10 -4.53 32.14
C LEU A 428 13.18 -3.09 31.63
N MET A 429 12.97 -2.14 32.53
CA MET A 429 13.19 -0.71 32.33
C MET A 429 14.13 -0.22 33.45
N ASP A 430 15.31 0.28 33.09
CA ASP A 430 16.34 0.73 34.04
C ASP A 430 16.60 -0.30 35.17
N ASP A 431 16.85 -1.56 34.77
CA ASP A 431 17.00 -2.77 35.61
C ASP A 431 15.78 -3.20 36.45
N ILE A 432 14.63 -2.50 36.37
CA ILE A 432 13.37 -2.88 37.03
C ILE A 432 12.55 -3.77 36.09
N VAL A 433 12.17 -4.98 36.52
CA VAL A 433 11.26 -5.86 35.77
C VAL A 433 9.87 -5.22 35.66
N ILE A 434 9.42 -4.97 34.43
CA ILE A 434 8.09 -4.40 34.11
C ILE A 434 7.10 -5.50 33.74
N TRP A 435 7.54 -6.54 33.02
CA TRP A 435 6.73 -7.71 32.67
C TRP A 435 7.57 -8.98 32.63
N GLY A 436 6.98 -10.11 33.02
CA GLY A 436 7.61 -11.43 32.97
C GLY A 436 8.57 -11.74 34.13
N THR A 437 9.40 -12.77 33.96
CA THR A 437 10.33 -13.30 34.98
C THR A 437 11.76 -13.26 34.46
N SER A 438 12.64 -12.58 35.20
CA SER A 438 14.08 -12.49 34.88
C SER A 438 14.87 -13.60 35.57
N SER A 439 15.98 -14.03 34.94
CA SER A 439 16.97 -14.95 35.50
C SER A 439 18.37 -14.34 35.41
N ASP A 440 19.23 -14.64 36.38
CA ASP A 440 20.64 -14.20 36.37
C ASP A 440 21.45 -14.85 35.23
N ALA A 441 21.03 -16.02 34.76
CA ALA A 441 21.64 -16.73 33.64
C ALA A 441 21.13 -16.24 32.26
N ALA A 442 20.12 -15.36 32.23
CA ALA A 442 19.43 -14.98 31.00
C ALA A 442 20.33 -14.26 29.98
N ILE A 443 20.13 -14.58 28.71
CA ILE A 443 20.69 -13.80 27.59
C ILE A 443 19.98 -12.45 27.59
N LYS A 444 20.79 -11.38 27.59
CA LYS A 444 20.30 -9.99 27.64
C LYS A 444 20.36 -9.36 26.26
N PHE A 445 19.23 -8.82 25.81
CA PHE A 445 19.10 -8.02 24.61
C PHE A 445 18.79 -6.58 25.00
N ASP A 446 19.51 -5.65 24.41
CA ASP A 446 19.27 -4.22 24.53
C ASP A 446 18.11 -3.87 23.59
N LEU A 447 17.09 -3.18 24.08
CA LEU A 447 15.97 -2.70 23.27
C LEU A 447 16.07 -1.19 22.99
N GLY A 448 17.10 -0.55 23.54
CA GLY A 448 17.44 0.85 23.41
C GLY A 448 16.53 1.78 24.20
N VAL A 449 16.72 3.08 24.00
CA VAL A 449 15.87 4.14 24.54
C VAL A 449 14.76 4.51 23.55
N PRO A 450 13.54 4.87 23.99
CA PRO A 450 12.49 5.41 23.12
C PRO A 450 12.93 6.61 22.29
N VAL A 451 12.40 6.75 21.08
CA VAL A 451 12.75 7.82 20.13
C VAL A 451 11.63 8.85 20.09
N ALA A 452 11.82 10.04 20.66
CA ALA A 452 10.86 11.13 20.48
C ALA A 452 10.94 11.68 19.04
N VAL A 453 9.78 11.81 18.39
CA VAL A 453 9.63 12.24 16.99
C VAL A 453 8.39 13.14 16.86
N SER A 454 8.59 14.39 16.44
CA SER A 454 7.50 15.33 16.14
C SER A 454 7.35 15.56 14.63
N GLY A 455 6.11 15.65 14.14
CA GLY A 455 5.80 16.09 12.77
C GLY A 455 5.96 15.05 11.64
N VAL A 456 6.10 13.75 11.94
CA VAL A 456 6.22 12.68 10.91
C VAL A 456 4.96 11.81 10.88
N PRO A 457 4.46 11.42 9.69
CA PRO A 457 3.54 10.29 9.56
C PRO A 457 4.12 9.01 10.18
N CYS A 458 3.27 8.02 10.47
CA CYS A 458 3.65 6.75 11.14
C CYS A 458 4.52 5.78 10.30
N GLN A 459 5.45 6.27 9.48
CA GLN A 459 6.32 5.49 8.59
C GLN A 459 7.78 5.49 9.05
N GLY A 460 8.33 4.31 9.33
CA GLY A 460 9.76 3.95 9.24
C GLY A 460 10.82 4.91 9.81
N ILE A 461 10.97 4.98 11.13
CA ILE A 461 12.08 5.66 11.83
C ILE A 461 13.31 4.74 11.85
N SER A 462 14.06 4.66 10.74
CA SER A 462 15.31 3.87 10.67
C SER A 462 16.55 4.77 10.54
N ALA A 463 17.65 4.39 11.21
CA ALA A 463 18.95 5.04 11.06
C ALA A 463 19.84 4.43 9.97
N THR A 464 19.38 3.34 9.35
CA THR A 464 20.13 2.60 8.32
C THR A 464 19.69 3.03 6.93
N VAL A 465 20.65 3.28 6.04
CA VAL A 465 20.44 3.28 4.58
C VAL A 465 21.04 1.99 4.02
N ALA A 466 20.32 1.28 3.17
CA ALA A 466 20.86 0.12 2.45
C ALA A 466 21.35 0.53 1.06
N PHE A 467 22.50 -0.01 0.65
CA PHE A 467 23.04 0.10 -0.70
C PHE A 467 23.20 -1.29 -1.32
N GLN A 468 22.20 -1.70 -2.08
CA GLN A 468 22.16 -3.02 -2.72
C GLN A 468 22.92 -2.98 -4.05
N VAL A 469 23.98 -3.77 -4.14
CA VAL A 469 24.79 -3.99 -5.33
C VAL A 469 24.31 -5.27 -6.02
N GLY A 470 23.90 -5.13 -7.29
CA GLY A 470 23.30 -6.17 -8.11
C GLY A 470 21.78 -6.32 -7.91
N PHE A 471 21.04 -6.41 -9.02
CA PHE A 471 19.57 -6.60 -9.01
C PHE A 471 19.11 -8.00 -8.58
N GLN A 472 19.99 -9.01 -8.65
CA GLN A 472 19.67 -10.38 -8.24
C GLN A 472 19.79 -10.59 -6.72
N THR A 473 20.53 -9.71 -6.04
CA THR A 473 20.68 -9.70 -4.59
C THR A 473 19.32 -9.47 -3.93
N ARG A 474 18.97 -10.27 -2.92
CA ARG A 474 17.78 -10.05 -2.08
C ARG A 474 18.21 -9.75 -0.66
N ILE A 475 17.65 -8.68 -0.10
CA ILE A 475 17.82 -8.36 1.32
C ILE A 475 16.81 -9.22 2.08
N CYS A 476 17.30 -10.28 2.72
CA CYS A 476 16.48 -11.23 3.47
C CYS A 476 16.87 -11.27 4.95
N SER A 477 15.92 -11.73 5.77
CA SER A 477 16.17 -12.16 7.15
C SER A 477 16.94 -13.49 7.15
N PRO A 478 17.45 -13.94 8.31
CA PRO A 478 18.13 -15.23 8.42
C PRO A 478 17.27 -16.46 8.03
N SER A 479 15.93 -16.36 8.01
CA SER A 479 15.06 -17.42 7.47
C SER A 479 14.98 -17.46 5.94
N GLY A 480 15.55 -16.46 5.25
CA GLY A 480 15.46 -16.29 3.80
C GLY A 480 14.23 -15.49 3.33
N ARG A 481 13.35 -15.04 4.22
CA ARG A 481 12.23 -14.14 3.87
C ARG A 481 12.74 -12.73 3.53
N PRO A 482 12.18 -12.04 2.51
CA PRO A 482 12.55 -10.65 2.22
C PRO A 482 12.26 -9.72 3.39
N LEU A 483 13.22 -8.88 3.79
CA LEU A 483 12.99 -7.86 4.82
C LEU A 483 12.15 -6.71 4.24
N PRO A 484 11.13 -6.21 4.97
CA PRO A 484 10.37 -5.05 4.53
C PRO A 484 11.24 -3.80 4.37
N ARG A 485 11.01 -3.03 3.30
CA ARG A 485 11.78 -1.82 3.01
C ARG A 485 11.70 -0.75 4.11
N PHE A 486 10.61 -0.69 4.87
CA PHE A 486 10.44 0.28 5.96
C PHE A 486 11.40 0.10 7.15
N LEU A 487 12.12 -1.03 7.22
CA LEU A 487 13.21 -1.22 8.21
C LEU A 487 14.46 -0.40 7.85
N PHE A 488 14.50 0.18 6.65
CA PHE A 488 15.55 1.08 6.15
C PHE A 488 14.95 2.46 5.89
N SER A 489 15.75 3.51 6.07
CA SER A 489 15.34 4.86 5.70
C SER A 489 15.36 5.09 4.19
N GLU A 490 16.20 4.36 3.47
CA GLU A 490 16.18 4.23 2.01
C GLU A 490 16.88 2.92 1.60
N VAL A 491 16.49 2.34 0.46
CA VAL A 491 17.13 1.16 -0.15
C VAL A 491 17.56 1.53 -1.58
N VAL A 492 18.79 2.03 -1.71
CA VAL A 492 19.37 2.41 -3.00
C VAL A 492 19.92 1.15 -3.69
N VAL A 493 19.47 0.86 -4.91
CA VAL A 493 19.91 -0.31 -5.70
C VAL A 493 20.75 0.13 -6.89
N VAL A 494 21.88 -0.54 -7.15
CA VAL A 494 22.80 -0.26 -8.27
C VAL A 494 23.22 -1.53 -9.02
N ASP A 495 23.46 -1.39 -10.32
CA ASP A 495 23.85 -2.49 -11.21
C ASP A 495 25.38 -2.70 -11.21
N ASP A 496 25.83 -3.94 -11.00
CA ASP A 496 27.24 -4.34 -10.98
C ASP A 496 27.73 -5.01 -12.27
N ARG A 497 26.83 -5.16 -13.26
CA ARG A 497 27.14 -5.66 -14.61
C ARG A 497 28.01 -4.77 -15.53
N PRO A 498 28.39 -3.50 -15.25
CA PRO A 498 29.21 -2.70 -16.18
C PRO A 498 30.51 -3.36 -16.66
N LYS A 499 31.09 -4.29 -15.88
CA LYS A 499 32.35 -5.01 -16.21
C LYS A 499 32.28 -5.94 -17.44
N ILE A 500 31.09 -6.29 -17.94
CA ILE A 500 30.92 -7.29 -19.03
C ILE A 500 30.22 -6.72 -20.27
N GLY A 501 29.43 -5.63 -20.12
CA GLY A 501 28.53 -5.12 -21.18
C GLY A 501 28.92 -3.80 -21.85
N GLY A 502 29.98 -3.12 -21.41
CA GLY A 502 30.35 -1.79 -21.94
C GLY A 502 29.47 -0.63 -21.44
N GLY A 503 28.88 -0.77 -20.25
CA GLY A 503 28.20 0.33 -19.56
C GLY A 503 29.19 1.39 -19.07
N LEU A 504 28.77 2.67 -19.09
CA LEU A 504 29.60 3.80 -18.64
C LEU A 504 29.92 3.73 -17.13
N PRO A 505 31.08 4.27 -16.67
CA PRO A 505 31.47 4.25 -15.26
C PRO A 505 30.54 5.01 -14.30
N ASP A 506 29.68 5.91 -14.79
CA ASP A 506 29.05 6.96 -13.99
C ASP A 506 27.82 6.54 -13.17
N PHE A 507 27.42 5.27 -13.26
CA PHE A 507 26.30 4.73 -12.46
C PHE A 507 26.57 4.78 -10.94
N TRP A 508 27.84 4.78 -10.53
CA TRP A 508 28.23 4.84 -9.13
C TRP A 508 28.01 6.23 -8.53
N GLN A 509 28.30 7.32 -9.26
CA GLN A 509 28.04 8.69 -8.78
C GLN A 509 26.55 8.93 -8.52
N ALA A 510 25.65 8.38 -9.34
CA ALA A 510 24.21 8.44 -9.11
C ALA A 510 23.79 7.66 -7.86
N GLY A 511 24.32 6.44 -7.65
CA GLY A 511 24.09 5.67 -6.42
C GLY A 511 24.57 6.39 -5.16
N VAL A 512 25.76 6.98 -5.21
CA VAL A 512 26.35 7.76 -4.10
C VAL A 512 25.56 9.05 -3.86
N ALA A 513 25.09 9.74 -4.90
CA ALA A 513 24.22 10.91 -4.76
C ALA A 513 22.85 10.56 -4.13
N ASN A 514 22.29 9.39 -4.44
CA ASN A 514 21.06 8.91 -3.79
C ASN A 514 21.29 8.60 -2.29
N ILE A 515 22.42 7.95 -1.94
CA ILE A 515 22.81 7.77 -0.53
C ILE A 515 22.92 9.13 0.16
N ILE A 516 23.63 10.09 -0.44
CA ILE A 516 23.79 11.45 0.11
C ILE A 516 22.42 12.14 0.30
N SER A 517 21.47 11.95 -0.61
CA SER A 517 20.10 12.45 -0.46
C SER A 517 19.37 11.82 0.73
N ALA A 518 19.47 10.49 0.90
CA ALA A 518 18.88 9.78 2.03
C ALA A 518 19.52 10.19 3.37
N VAL A 519 20.85 10.27 3.43
CA VAL A 519 21.62 10.75 4.59
C VAL A 519 21.28 12.21 4.92
N GLY A 520 21.08 13.06 3.91
CA GLY A 520 20.72 14.46 4.09
C GLY A 520 19.29 14.67 4.62
N ALA A 521 18.34 13.83 4.20
CA ALA A 521 16.98 13.83 4.73
C ALA A 521 16.90 13.20 6.14
N ASN A 522 17.74 12.20 6.42
CA ASN A 522 17.74 11.47 7.69
C ASN A 522 18.78 12.02 8.68
N LEU A 523 18.38 12.94 9.55
CA LEU A 523 19.24 13.46 10.62
C LEU A 523 19.73 12.36 11.59
N SER A 524 18.94 11.30 11.81
CA SER A 524 19.29 10.17 12.67
C SER A 524 20.14 9.09 11.99
N PHE A 525 20.48 9.23 10.70
CA PHE A 525 21.32 8.27 9.98
C PHE A 525 22.67 8.08 10.70
N ASN A 526 23.02 6.81 10.92
CA ASN A 526 24.26 6.39 11.56
C ASN A 526 24.97 5.20 10.88
N THR A 527 24.31 4.46 9.98
CA THR A 527 24.85 3.25 9.33
C THR A 527 24.48 3.20 7.84
N LEU A 528 25.47 3.06 6.96
CA LEU A 528 25.31 2.65 5.57
C LEU A 528 25.63 1.16 5.44
N LEU A 529 24.65 0.36 5.05
CA LEU A 529 24.77 -1.09 4.88
C LEU A 529 24.86 -1.44 3.39
N VAL A 530 26.05 -1.75 2.90
CA VAL A 530 26.30 -2.18 1.52
C VAL A 530 26.08 -3.69 1.42
N ILE A 531 25.16 -4.13 0.56
CA ILE A 531 24.76 -5.54 0.41
C ILE A 531 24.95 -5.99 -1.03
N GLY A 532 25.69 -7.05 -1.31
CA GLY A 532 25.85 -7.54 -2.69
C GLY A 532 26.88 -8.64 -2.87
N ASP A 533 27.18 -8.96 -4.14
CA ASP A 533 28.17 -9.97 -4.51
C ASP A 533 29.57 -9.60 -3.96
N PRO A 534 30.25 -10.50 -3.20
CA PRO A 534 31.62 -10.28 -2.74
C PRO A 534 32.65 -10.03 -3.85
N ALA A 535 32.35 -10.31 -5.13
CA ALA A 535 33.20 -9.93 -6.25
C ALA A 535 33.18 -8.42 -6.59
N ASN A 536 32.10 -7.69 -6.26
CA ASN A 536 31.86 -6.30 -6.71
C ASN A 536 31.55 -5.30 -5.58
N ALA A 537 30.86 -5.73 -4.53
CA ALA A 537 30.47 -4.87 -3.42
C ALA A 537 31.64 -4.35 -2.53
N PRO A 538 32.76 -5.07 -2.36
CA PRO A 538 33.94 -4.51 -1.67
C PRO A 538 34.59 -3.33 -2.41
N GLU A 539 34.70 -3.39 -3.74
CA GLU A 539 35.19 -2.27 -4.57
C GLU A 539 34.27 -1.05 -4.43
N THR A 540 32.96 -1.31 -4.43
CA THR A 540 31.92 -0.30 -4.20
C THR A 540 32.11 0.39 -2.85
N THR A 541 32.39 -0.39 -1.80
CA THR A 541 32.62 0.11 -0.43
C THR A 541 33.90 0.97 -0.34
N SER A 542 34.98 0.57 -1.01
CA SER A 542 36.23 1.34 -1.14
C SER A 542 36.01 2.72 -1.76
N ARG A 543 35.23 2.79 -2.85
CA ARG A 543 34.87 4.05 -3.54
C ARG A 543 34.15 5.04 -2.60
N ILE A 544 33.19 4.57 -1.79
CA ILE A 544 32.44 5.44 -0.86
C ILE A 544 33.31 5.91 0.31
N LYS A 545 34.28 5.10 0.75
CA LYS A 545 35.24 5.46 1.81
C LYS A 545 36.25 6.55 1.40
N GLY A 546 36.23 7.02 0.16
CA GLY A 546 37.11 8.09 -0.31
C GLY A 546 38.48 7.61 -0.78
N GLU A 547 38.67 6.31 -1.01
CA GLU A 547 39.86 5.77 -1.70
C GLU A 547 39.92 6.20 -3.19
N VAL A 548 38.82 6.75 -3.71
CA VAL A 548 38.71 7.50 -4.97
C VAL A 548 38.17 8.90 -4.64
N SER A 549 38.74 9.95 -5.26
CA SER A 549 38.30 11.34 -5.00
C SER A 549 36.91 11.62 -5.57
N LEU A 550 35.92 11.77 -4.68
CA LEU A 550 34.57 12.19 -5.02
C LEU A 550 34.50 13.72 -5.20
N ASN A 551 33.95 14.17 -6.33
CA ASN A 551 33.77 15.58 -6.62
C ASN A 551 32.49 16.12 -5.94
N ILE A 552 32.64 17.03 -4.97
CA ILE A 552 31.53 17.55 -4.17
C ILE A 552 30.59 18.42 -5.02
N ASP A 553 31.10 19.22 -5.95
CA ASP A 553 30.28 20.04 -6.86
C ASP A 553 29.45 19.18 -7.81
N GLU A 554 30.01 18.07 -8.28
CA GLU A 554 29.33 17.09 -9.13
C GLU A 554 28.24 16.35 -8.34
N LEU A 555 28.55 15.88 -7.13
CA LEU A 555 27.57 15.24 -6.24
C LEU A 555 26.46 16.21 -5.81
N ALA A 556 26.75 17.50 -5.62
CA ALA A 556 25.75 18.55 -5.40
C ALA A 556 24.86 18.78 -6.62
N ALA A 557 25.43 18.77 -7.83
CA ALA A 557 24.66 18.88 -9.08
C ALA A 557 23.76 17.65 -9.35
N ILE A 558 24.19 16.45 -8.98
CA ILE A 558 23.42 15.20 -9.13
C ILE A 558 22.32 15.12 -8.05
N SER A 559 22.67 15.23 -6.77
CA SER A 559 21.72 15.15 -5.64
C SER A 559 20.78 16.35 -5.54
N ALA A 560 21.08 17.46 -6.22
CA ALA A 560 20.40 18.76 -6.10
C ALA A 560 20.43 19.38 -4.69
N LEU A 561 21.35 18.92 -3.84
CA LEU A 561 21.63 19.51 -2.54
C LEU A 561 22.70 20.61 -2.65
N LYS A 562 22.70 21.55 -1.70
CA LYS A 562 23.78 22.54 -1.58
C LYS A 562 25.11 21.83 -1.29
N HIS A 563 26.22 22.36 -1.81
CA HIS A 563 27.58 21.88 -1.53
C HIS A 563 27.82 21.63 -0.03
N GLU A 564 27.40 22.55 0.84
CA GLU A 564 27.49 22.43 2.31
C GLU A 564 26.81 21.16 2.86
N ILE A 565 25.62 20.83 2.34
CA ILE A 565 24.85 19.64 2.76
C ILE A 565 25.56 18.37 2.26
N VAL A 566 26.04 18.36 1.01
CA VAL A 566 26.80 17.24 0.44
C VAL A 566 28.10 16.99 1.21
N SER A 567 28.85 18.05 1.53
CA SER A 567 30.06 17.96 2.36
C SER A 567 29.74 17.36 3.73
N ASN A 568 28.69 17.85 4.41
CA ASN A 568 28.27 17.31 5.70
C ASN A 568 27.84 15.83 5.62
N CYS A 569 27.13 15.43 4.56
CA CYS A 569 26.73 14.04 4.36
C CYS A 569 27.93 13.12 4.09
N LEU A 570 28.90 13.58 3.28
CA LEU A 570 30.16 12.86 3.05
C LEU A 570 31.00 12.75 4.33
N GLU A 571 31.12 13.81 5.12
CA GLU A 571 31.75 13.76 6.45
C GLU A 571 31.05 12.75 7.37
N ARG A 572 29.71 12.69 7.36
CA ARG A 572 28.94 11.70 8.14
C ARG A 572 29.16 10.27 7.64
N LEU A 573 29.30 10.05 6.34
CA LEU A 573 29.57 8.75 5.71
C LEU A 573 30.99 8.24 5.95
N VAL A 574 31.99 9.12 5.92
CA VAL A 574 33.42 8.78 6.06
C VAL A 574 33.84 8.67 7.53
N ARG A 575 32.96 8.97 8.49
CA ARG A 575 33.17 8.64 9.92
C ARG A 575 33.49 7.16 10.08
N ALA A 576 34.44 6.90 10.97
CA ALA A 576 34.84 5.54 11.31
C ALA A 576 33.62 4.70 11.72
N ASP A 577 33.57 3.47 11.20
CA ASP A 577 32.53 2.47 11.46
C ASP A 577 31.12 2.72 10.86
N THR A 578 30.88 3.81 10.12
CA THR A 578 29.57 4.09 9.49
C THR A 578 29.22 3.16 8.32
N ILE A 579 30.21 2.73 7.52
CA ILE A 579 29.99 1.93 6.31
C ILE A 579 30.31 0.46 6.59
N LYS A 580 29.28 -0.38 6.54
CA LYS A 580 29.33 -1.84 6.71
C LYS A 580 29.10 -2.51 5.36
N TYR A 581 29.90 -3.50 5.00
CA TYR A 581 29.65 -4.35 3.84
C TYR A 581 29.31 -5.76 4.34
N GLU A 582 28.19 -6.31 3.90
CA GLU A 582 27.76 -7.67 4.25
C GLU A 582 27.09 -8.38 3.07
N ASN A 583 27.20 -9.70 3.06
CA ASN A 583 26.47 -10.59 2.17
C ASN A 583 25.73 -11.72 2.91
N ASP A 584 25.85 -11.77 4.24
CA ASP A 584 25.21 -12.74 5.12
C ASP A 584 24.02 -12.12 5.86
N ALA A 585 22.91 -12.86 5.95
CA ALA A 585 21.66 -12.38 6.54
C ALA A 585 21.74 -12.17 8.07
N GLN A 586 22.57 -12.94 8.77
CA GLN A 586 22.78 -12.77 10.22
C GLN A 586 23.55 -11.48 10.50
N ASN A 587 24.60 -11.21 9.72
CA ASN A 587 25.36 -9.96 9.85
C ASN A 587 24.54 -8.72 9.47
N ILE A 588 23.71 -8.82 8.42
CA ILE A 588 22.74 -7.77 8.04
C ILE A 588 21.82 -7.43 9.23
N LEU A 589 21.31 -8.44 9.92
CA LEU A 589 20.50 -8.27 11.13
C LEU A 589 21.30 -7.64 12.28
N GLU A 590 22.55 -8.04 12.50
CA GLU A 590 23.39 -7.49 13.56
C GLU A 590 23.67 -5.99 13.37
N HIS A 591 23.95 -5.56 12.14
CA HIS A 591 24.15 -4.13 11.84
C HIS A 591 22.84 -3.35 11.89
N LEU A 592 21.71 -3.94 11.47
CA LEU A 592 20.40 -3.31 11.66
C LEU A 592 20.12 -3.10 13.14
N TYR A 593 20.17 -4.15 13.95
CA TYR A 593 19.96 -4.09 15.39
C TYR A 593 20.88 -3.05 16.06
N SER A 594 22.19 -3.13 15.86
CA SER A 594 23.16 -2.19 16.46
C SER A 594 23.08 -0.75 15.93
N SER A 595 22.61 -0.53 14.70
CA SER A 595 22.25 0.79 14.16
C SER A 595 21.02 1.36 14.87
N THR A 596 20.00 0.54 15.06
CA THR A 596 18.72 0.91 15.65
C THR A 596 18.85 1.23 17.14
N LEU A 597 19.77 0.59 17.89
CA LEU A 597 20.09 0.96 19.28
C LEU A 597 20.73 2.35 19.43
N LYS A 598 21.37 2.86 18.37
CA LYS A 598 21.99 4.20 18.33
C LYS A 598 21.02 5.31 17.87
N LEU A 599 19.73 5.00 17.65
CA LEU A 599 18.69 5.99 17.37
C LEU A 599 18.45 6.87 18.61
N ASN A 600 18.68 8.17 18.47
CA ASN A 600 18.37 9.20 19.47
C ASN A 600 17.31 10.18 18.93
N VAL A 601 16.72 10.96 19.84
CA VAL A 601 15.65 11.96 19.63
C VAL A 601 15.80 12.76 18.33
N TRP A 602 14.68 12.94 17.62
CA TRP A 602 14.63 13.59 16.32
C TRP A 602 13.52 14.66 16.25
N THR A 603 13.83 15.79 15.61
CA THR A 603 12.88 16.84 15.29
C THR A 603 12.97 17.17 13.79
N ALA A 604 11.83 17.16 13.09
CA ALA A 604 11.71 17.84 11.80
C ALA A 604 11.04 19.20 11.96
N GLU A 605 11.43 20.10 11.07
CA GLU A 605 10.52 21.14 10.61
C GLU A 605 9.59 20.55 9.55
N GLU A 606 8.28 20.75 9.72
CA GLU A 606 7.26 20.30 8.78
C GLU A 606 7.43 20.99 7.41
N LYS A 607 7.38 20.22 6.32
CA LYS A 607 7.04 20.74 4.98
C LYS A 607 5.96 19.88 4.35
N SER A 608 4.71 20.29 4.55
CA SER A 608 3.57 19.68 3.90
C SER A 608 3.38 20.21 2.48
N VAL A 609 3.15 19.30 1.53
CA VAL A 609 2.52 19.60 0.24
C VAL A 609 1.46 18.51 0.01
N LYS A 610 0.18 18.88 0.14
CA LYS A 610 -0.96 18.00 -0.20
C LYS A 610 -1.41 18.26 -1.63
N HIS A 611 -1.78 17.20 -2.34
CA HIS A 611 -2.59 17.27 -3.57
C HIS A 611 -3.76 16.28 -3.48
N GLU A 612 -4.96 16.74 -3.87
CA GLU A 612 -6.19 15.96 -3.96
C GLU A 612 -6.64 15.78 -5.41
N ILE A 613 -7.39 14.70 -5.69
CA ILE A 613 -8.05 14.36 -6.95
C ILE A 613 -9.25 13.44 -6.60
N ALA A 614 -10.39 13.36 -7.30
CA ALA A 614 -10.85 13.93 -8.58
C ALA A 614 -12.41 14.07 -8.52
N PRO A 615 -13.24 13.66 -9.50
CA PRO A 615 -13.28 13.92 -10.96
C PRO A 615 -14.66 14.47 -11.42
N LYS A 616 -14.85 14.74 -12.74
CA LYS A 616 -16.04 14.28 -13.52
C LYS A 616 -15.97 14.55 -15.04
N LEU A 617 -16.41 13.56 -15.82
CA LEU A 617 -16.47 13.54 -17.30
C LEU A 617 -17.86 13.92 -17.85
N LYS A 618 -17.93 14.72 -18.93
CA LYS A 618 -18.94 14.66 -20.01
C LYS A 618 -18.31 15.11 -21.34
N ARG A 619 -18.70 14.52 -22.49
CA ARG A 619 -18.00 14.63 -23.80
C ARG A 619 -18.85 15.24 -24.93
N THR A 620 -18.17 15.82 -25.92
CA THR A 620 -18.52 15.86 -27.36
C THR A 620 -17.23 15.67 -28.19
N LEU A 621 -17.32 15.28 -29.46
CA LEU A 621 -16.18 14.84 -30.28
C LEU A 621 -15.91 15.81 -31.44
N ASP A 622 -14.66 16.27 -31.59
CA ASP A 622 -14.22 17.26 -32.57
C ASP A 622 -13.26 16.62 -33.59
N VAL A 623 -13.46 16.87 -34.88
CA VAL A 623 -12.63 16.34 -35.97
C VAL A 623 -11.30 17.10 -36.11
N GLY A 624 -11.20 18.31 -35.50
CA GLY A 624 -9.94 19.02 -35.34
C GLY A 624 -8.90 18.25 -34.52
N SER A 625 -9.33 17.32 -33.65
CA SER A 625 -8.44 16.46 -32.86
C SER A 625 -7.86 15.27 -33.64
N LEU A 626 -8.09 15.17 -34.96
CA LEU A 626 -7.44 14.18 -35.84
C LEU A 626 -6.10 14.65 -36.42
N GLY A 627 -5.67 15.88 -36.11
CA GLY A 627 -4.32 16.35 -36.42
C GLY A 627 -3.28 15.68 -35.53
N LEU A 628 -2.19 15.19 -36.13
CA LEU A 628 -1.03 14.66 -35.39
C LEU A 628 -0.46 15.76 -34.47
N GLY A 629 -0.29 15.42 -33.19
CA GLY A 629 0.21 16.32 -32.15
C GLY A 629 1.73 16.30 -32.03
N ALA A 630 2.26 17.05 -31.06
CA ALA A 630 3.70 17.11 -30.81
C ALA A 630 4.34 15.74 -30.46
N LEU A 631 3.53 14.79 -29.96
CA LEU A 631 3.97 13.42 -29.70
C LEU A 631 4.12 12.57 -30.97
N ASP A 632 3.51 12.93 -32.09
CA ASP A 632 3.60 12.13 -33.32
C ASP A 632 4.85 12.47 -34.15
N GLY A 633 5.46 13.63 -33.91
CA GLY A 633 6.65 14.06 -34.64
C GLY A 633 6.91 15.56 -34.66
N VAL A 634 8.02 15.94 -35.28
CA VAL A 634 8.45 17.33 -35.50
C VAL A 634 8.87 17.51 -36.97
N LYS A 635 8.51 18.64 -37.57
CA LYS A 635 9.08 19.11 -38.83
C LYS A 635 9.91 20.37 -38.59
N SER A 636 11.14 20.38 -39.11
CA SER A 636 12.09 21.48 -38.95
C SER A 636 12.95 21.65 -40.21
N GLU A 637 13.68 22.76 -40.30
CA GLU A 637 14.62 23.02 -41.39
C GLU A 637 15.94 22.26 -41.18
N THR A 638 16.49 22.30 -39.96
CA THR A 638 17.81 21.75 -39.61
C THR A 638 17.79 20.87 -38.36
N ALA A 639 18.83 20.06 -38.17
CA ALA A 639 19.00 19.27 -36.95
C ALA A 639 19.26 20.16 -35.72
N SER A 640 19.98 21.28 -35.89
CA SER A 640 20.22 22.27 -34.83
C SER A 640 18.94 22.86 -34.24
N GLN A 641 17.94 23.15 -35.07
CA GLN A 641 16.62 23.63 -34.65
C GLN A 641 15.74 22.50 -34.10
N ALA A 642 15.77 21.33 -34.75
CA ALA A 642 14.93 20.19 -34.36
C ALA A 642 15.26 19.66 -32.97
N TYR A 643 16.55 19.54 -32.64
CA TYR A 643 16.98 18.82 -31.45
C TYR A 643 16.47 19.44 -30.13
N PRO A 644 16.64 20.75 -29.85
CA PRO A 644 16.09 21.36 -28.64
C PRO A 644 14.56 21.26 -28.55
N ALA A 645 13.87 21.39 -29.69
CA ALA A 645 12.41 21.25 -29.74
C ALA A 645 11.94 19.83 -29.40
N ILE A 646 12.65 18.79 -29.87
CA ILE A 646 12.37 17.39 -29.51
C ILE A 646 12.59 17.17 -28.01
N ILE A 647 13.70 17.68 -27.46
CA ILE A 647 14.00 17.59 -26.02
C ILE A 647 12.92 18.30 -25.18
N GLU A 648 12.45 19.47 -25.62
CA GLU A 648 11.38 20.20 -24.93
C GLU A 648 10.03 19.46 -24.99
N ILE A 649 9.72 18.81 -26.12
CA ILE A 649 8.53 17.93 -26.25
C ILE A 649 8.64 16.74 -25.29
N MET A 650 9.79 16.04 -25.26
CA MET A 650 10.02 14.95 -24.32
C MET A 650 9.89 15.45 -22.87
N ARG A 651 10.40 16.64 -22.55
CA ARG A 651 10.37 17.21 -21.20
C ARG A 651 8.97 17.62 -20.75
N THR A 652 8.23 18.33 -21.58
CA THR A 652 6.97 19.00 -21.18
C THR A 652 5.72 18.20 -21.44
N ASN A 653 5.73 17.25 -22.37
CA ASN A 653 4.50 16.60 -22.83
C ASN A 653 4.13 15.38 -21.98
N GLU A 654 3.23 15.58 -21.02
CA GLU A 654 2.75 14.55 -20.08
C GLU A 654 1.93 13.43 -20.73
N GLY A 655 1.50 13.59 -21.98
CA GLY A 655 0.75 12.56 -22.72
C GLY A 655 1.60 11.45 -23.34
N ALA A 656 2.93 11.52 -23.27
CA ALA A 656 3.82 10.46 -23.72
C ALA A 656 3.73 9.21 -22.82
N ASN A 657 3.98 8.03 -23.37
CA ASN A 657 3.89 6.78 -22.61
C ASN A 657 4.93 6.76 -21.49
N MET A 658 4.49 6.53 -20.26
CA MET A 658 5.38 6.13 -19.17
C MET A 658 5.63 4.63 -19.31
N THR A 659 6.79 4.28 -19.86
CA THR A 659 7.27 2.90 -19.99
C THR A 659 8.43 2.68 -19.02
N TYR A 660 8.95 1.46 -19.00
CA TYR A 660 10.12 1.11 -18.22
C TYR A 660 11.16 0.46 -19.13
N ASP A 661 12.44 0.81 -18.97
CA ASP A 661 13.52 0.07 -19.64
C ASP A 661 13.70 -1.34 -19.04
N ASP A 662 14.57 -2.15 -19.63
CA ASP A 662 14.92 -3.49 -19.11
C ASP A 662 15.57 -3.44 -17.71
N ALA A 663 15.87 -2.24 -17.18
CA ALA A 663 16.32 -1.98 -15.81
C ALA A 663 15.22 -1.36 -14.93
N SER A 664 13.96 -1.44 -15.35
CA SER A 664 12.77 -0.94 -14.66
C SER A 664 12.80 0.58 -14.36
N GLN A 665 13.56 1.37 -15.11
CA GLN A 665 13.61 2.82 -14.93
C GLN A 665 12.49 3.53 -15.69
N PRO A 666 11.80 4.51 -15.09
CA PRO A 666 10.74 5.24 -15.76
C PRO A 666 11.30 6.03 -16.95
N LEU A 667 10.99 5.53 -18.14
CA LEU A 667 11.21 6.17 -19.41
C LEU A 667 9.91 6.85 -19.82
N ARG A 668 10.03 8.08 -20.30
CA ARG A 668 9.02 8.69 -21.14
C ARG A 668 9.33 8.28 -22.56
N GLU A 669 8.48 7.45 -23.13
CA GLU A 669 8.60 6.93 -24.47
C GLU A 669 7.54 7.53 -25.39
N ILE A 670 7.98 7.86 -26.59
CA ILE A 670 7.15 8.18 -27.72
C ILE A 670 7.36 7.09 -28.78
N VAL A 671 6.31 6.31 -29.01
CA VAL A 671 6.31 5.23 -29.99
C VAL A 671 6.07 5.80 -31.38
N GLY A 672 6.96 5.50 -32.33
CA GLY A 672 6.84 5.92 -33.72
C GLY A 672 7.12 7.41 -33.99
N PHE A 673 7.86 8.10 -33.12
CA PHE A 673 8.19 9.51 -33.26
C PHE A 673 8.87 9.82 -34.61
N LYS A 674 8.31 10.76 -35.36
CA LYS A 674 8.76 11.12 -36.71
C LYS A 674 9.38 12.51 -36.77
N LEU A 675 10.70 12.59 -36.90
CA LEU A 675 11.39 13.82 -37.29
C LEU A 675 11.46 13.96 -38.81
N VAL A 676 11.16 15.14 -39.32
CA VAL A 676 11.34 15.54 -40.73
C VAL A 676 12.23 16.78 -40.82
N LEU A 677 13.37 16.66 -41.51
CA LEU A 677 14.28 17.76 -41.82
C LEU A 677 14.19 18.12 -43.30
N ASP A 678 13.89 19.38 -43.62
CA ASP A 678 13.84 19.85 -45.01
C ASP A 678 15.22 20.12 -45.61
N THR A 679 16.21 20.58 -44.82
CA THR A 679 17.61 20.79 -45.26
C THR A 679 18.61 20.11 -44.32
N PRO A 680 18.67 18.76 -44.30
CA PRO A 680 19.36 17.99 -43.26
C PRO A 680 20.87 18.21 -43.14
N THR A 681 21.55 18.65 -44.21
CA THR A 681 23.01 18.88 -44.21
C THR A 681 23.42 20.26 -43.71
N LEU A 682 22.46 21.17 -43.49
CA LEU A 682 22.69 22.51 -42.96
C LEU A 682 22.57 22.47 -41.43
N TYR A 683 23.58 22.95 -40.72
CA TYR A 683 23.70 22.91 -39.25
C TYR A 683 23.34 21.52 -38.64
N PRO A 684 24.20 20.50 -38.86
CA PRO A 684 23.93 19.12 -38.45
C PRO A 684 24.04 18.88 -36.93
N ILE A 685 24.55 19.86 -36.18
CA ILE A 685 24.52 19.93 -34.71
C ILE A 685 24.17 21.37 -34.27
N PRO A 686 23.55 21.56 -33.08
CA PRO A 686 23.46 22.84 -32.39
C PRO A 686 24.82 23.47 -32.06
N ASP A 687 24.88 24.80 -32.03
CA ASP A 687 26.12 25.57 -31.83
C ASP A 687 26.77 25.33 -30.46
N TYR A 688 25.96 25.11 -29.41
CA TYR A 688 26.42 24.80 -28.05
C TYR A 688 27.10 23.41 -27.91
N TRP A 689 27.17 22.65 -29.01
CA TRP A 689 27.95 21.41 -29.11
C TRP A 689 29.05 21.45 -30.18
N SER A 690 29.38 22.64 -30.71
CA SER A 690 30.52 22.81 -31.62
C SER A 690 31.83 22.21 -31.08
N GLU A 691 32.07 22.29 -29.77
CA GLU A 691 33.22 21.68 -29.09
C GLU A 691 33.17 20.13 -29.06
N GLN A 692 31.99 19.52 -29.20
CA GLN A 692 31.79 18.06 -29.21
C GLN A 692 31.78 17.47 -30.63
N GLU A 693 31.88 18.29 -31.68
CA GLU A 693 31.95 17.82 -33.08
C GLU A 693 33.01 16.73 -33.34
N PRO A 694 34.20 16.72 -32.70
CA PRO A 694 35.16 15.62 -32.84
C PRO A 694 34.59 14.26 -32.38
N ALA A 695 33.85 14.22 -31.27
CA ALA A 695 33.25 12.99 -30.75
C ALA A 695 32.11 12.50 -31.64
N PHE A 696 31.28 13.40 -32.18
CA PHE A 696 30.26 13.05 -33.16
C PHE A 696 30.87 12.48 -34.45
N LYS A 697 32.00 13.03 -34.92
CA LYS A 697 32.76 12.51 -36.08
C LYS A 697 33.33 11.12 -35.81
N GLU A 698 33.94 10.90 -34.64
CA GLU A 698 34.48 9.59 -34.25
C GLU A 698 33.39 8.52 -34.17
N TYR A 699 32.27 8.81 -33.49
CA TYR A 699 31.11 7.92 -33.43
C TYR A 699 30.56 7.60 -34.84
N ALA A 700 30.34 8.62 -35.67
CA ALA A 700 29.81 8.41 -37.02
C ALA A 700 30.77 7.52 -37.84
N GLN A 701 32.07 7.74 -37.72
CA GLN A 701 33.08 6.92 -38.37
C GLN A 701 33.07 5.46 -37.84
N HIS A 702 32.96 5.26 -36.53
CA HIS A 702 32.96 3.93 -35.91
C HIS A 702 31.67 3.14 -36.14
N VAL A 703 30.52 3.80 -36.32
CA VAL A 703 29.21 3.12 -36.38
C VAL A 703 28.63 3.05 -37.80
N LEU A 704 28.68 4.14 -38.58
CA LEU A 704 27.91 4.29 -39.83
C LEU A 704 28.71 4.57 -41.10
N LEU A 705 29.92 5.16 -41.02
CA LEU A 705 30.65 5.62 -42.22
C LEU A 705 31.81 4.68 -42.63
N SER A 706 32.50 4.06 -41.68
CA SER A 706 33.59 3.11 -41.96
C SER A 706 33.04 1.78 -42.48
N ARG A 707 33.72 1.16 -43.45
CA ARG A 707 33.35 -0.18 -43.97
C ARG A 707 33.38 -1.29 -42.91
N LYS A 708 34.12 -1.10 -41.81
CA LYS A 708 34.19 -2.01 -40.64
C LYS A 708 33.40 -1.51 -39.43
N GLY A 709 32.56 -0.49 -39.60
CA GLY A 709 31.79 0.07 -38.50
C GLY A 709 30.68 -0.86 -38.02
N VAL A 710 30.21 -0.65 -36.78
CA VAL A 710 29.32 -1.57 -36.05
C VAL A 710 28.01 -1.86 -36.80
N ILE A 711 27.42 -0.85 -37.45
CA ILE A 711 26.18 -0.99 -38.24
C ILE A 711 26.50 -1.06 -39.74
N SER A 712 27.46 -0.28 -40.20
CA SER A 712 27.81 -0.17 -41.62
C SER A 712 28.44 -1.44 -42.22
N SER A 713 29.01 -2.34 -41.42
CA SER A 713 29.44 -3.67 -41.88
C SER A 713 28.30 -4.42 -42.57
N TYR A 714 27.08 -4.39 -42.00
CA TYR A 714 25.88 -5.04 -42.53
C TYR A 714 25.42 -4.43 -43.87
N PHE A 715 25.71 -3.16 -44.15
CA PHE A 715 25.46 -2.57 -45.47
C PHE A 715 26.37 -3.17 -46.55
N HIS A 716 27.56 -3.63 -46.18
CA HIS A 716 28.52 -4.22 -47.12
C HIS A 716 28.43 -5.75 -47.20
N GLU A 717 27.71 -6.40 -46.27
CA GLU A 717 27.26 -7.79 -46.42
C GLU A 717 26.32 -7.95 -47.63
N ASP A 718 26.35 -9.12 -48.26
CA ASP A 718 25.58 -9.50 -49.45
C ASP A 718 25.61 -8.46 -50.60
N ASN A 719 26.63 -7.61 -50.64
CA ASN A 719 26.78 -6.53 -51.61
C ASN A 719 25.62 -5.50 -51.62
N GLN A 720 24.89 -5.36 -50.50
CA GLN A 720 23.71 -4.49 -50.40
C GLN A 720 24.01 -3.04 -50.78
N TYR A 721 25.10 -2.45 -50.26
CA TYR A 721 25.48 -1.06 -50.51
C TYR A 721 25.72 -0.75 -51.99
N ASP A 722 26.46 -1.60 -52.70
CA ASP A 722 26.71 -1.38 -54.13
C ASP A 722 25.45 -1.60 -54.99
N ALA A 723 24.58 -2.54 -54.61
CA ALA A 723 23.27 -2.71 -55.24
C ALA A 723 22.35 -1.49 -55.01
N PHE A 724 22.36 -0.94 -53.79
CA PHE A 724 21.61 0.25 -53.39
C PHE A 724 22.09 1.50 -54.16
N ILE A 725 23.39 1.77 -54.21
CA ILE A 725 23.94 2.87 -54.99
C ILE A 725 23.65 2.69 -56.49
N LYS A 726 23.77 1.46 -57.03
CA LYS A 726 23.41 1.16 -58.42
C LYS A 726 21.93 1.43 -58.72
N GLN A 727 21.03 1.12 -57.78
CA GLN A 727 19.62 1.49 -57.89
C GLN A 727 19.45 3.01 -57.91
N LEU A 728 20.06 3.75 -56.98
CA LEU A 728 19.93 5.22 -56.96
C LEU A 728 20.47 5.87 -58.24
N VAL A 729 21.66 5.50 -58.70
CA VAL A 729 22.25 5.98 -59.96
C VAL A 729 21.29 5.80 -61.15
N GLY A 730 20.66 4.64 -61.29
CA GLY A 730 19.74 4.35 -62.40
C GLY A 730 18.45 5.17 -62.43
N TYR A 731 18.03 5.77 -61.30
CA TYR A 731 16.84 6.64 -61.20
C TYR A 731 17.17 8.12 -60.99
N CYS A 732 18.45 8.46 -60.75
CA CYS A 732 18.92 9.85 -60.70
C CYS A 732 19.32 10.41 -62.07
N SER A 733 19.29 9.60 -63.15
CA SER A 733 19.58 10.07 -64.51
C SER A 733 18.41 10.85 -65.12
N PRO A 734 18.66 11.82 -66.04
CA PRO A 734 17.60 12.58 -66.70
C PRO A 734 16.61 11.71 -67.49
N GLU A 735 17.09 10.60 -68.07
CA GLU A 735 16.27 9.63 -68.83
C GLU A 735 15.25 8.87 -67.96
N SER A 736 15.40 8.95 -66.63
CA SER A 736 14.49 8.34 -65.65
C SER A 736 13.70 9.38 -64.84
N SER A 737 13.59 10.62 -65.31
CA SER A 737 12.94 11.73 -64.59
C SER A 737 11.50 11.42 -64.13
N ASP A 738 10.74 10.65 -64.92
CA ASP A 738 9.36 10.25 -64.63
C ASP A 738 9.25 9.00 -63.72
N LYS A 739 10.38 8.46 -63.24
CA LYS A 739 10.45 7.18 -62.52
C LYS A 739 11.07 7.36 -61.14
N SER A 740 10.47 6.74 -60.12
CA SER A 740 11.07 6.59 -58.79
C SER A 740 11.28 5.12 -58.48
N THR A 741 12.39 4.80 -57.81
CA THR A 741 12.54 3.51 -57.14
C THR A 741 11.77 3.49 -55.82
N ARG A 742 11.29 2.30 -55.43
CA ARG A 742 10.84 1.98 -54.06
C ARG A 742 11.73 0.90 -53.41
N ARG A 743 12.75 0.43 -54.14
CA ARG A 743 13.60 -0.74 -53.81
C ARG A 743 15.01 -0.38 -53.36
N ALA A 744 15.40 0.90 -53.42
CA ALA A 744 16.66 1.35 -52.83
C ALA A 744 16.47 1.40 -51.30
N ILE A 745 16.81 0.29 -50.65
CA ILE A 745 16.82 0.14 -49.20
C ILE A 745 18.08 -0.62 -48.76
N LEU A 746 18.68 -0.18 -47.66
CA LEU A 746 19.69 -0.92 -46.89
C LEU A 746 19.00 -1.53 -45.67
N ILE A 747 19.27 -2.81 -45.39
CA ILE A 747 18.71 -3.52 -44.23
C ILE A 747 19.84 -3.95 -43.29
N VAL A 748 19.67 -3.62 -42.02
CA VAL A 748 20.50 -4.16 -40.92
C VAL A 748 19.79 -5.41 -40.41
N LYS A 749 20.44 -6.57 -40.53
CA LYS A 749 19.83 -7.86 -40.16
C LYS A 749 19.94 -8.08 -38.64
N ASN A 750 18.91 -8.65 -38.04
CA ASN A 750 19.01 -9.19 -36.69
C ASN A 750 19.88 -10.45 -36.69
N VAL A 751 20.74 -10.58 -35.69
CA VAL A 751 21.57 -11.77 -35.46
C VAL A 751 21.16 -12.39 -34.13
N VAL A 752 20.81 -13.67 -34.16
CA VAL A 752 20.59 -14.49 -32.96
C VAL A 752 21.89 -15.19 -32.61
N LYS A 753 22.34 -15.11 -31.37
CA LYS A 753 23.50 -15.84 -30.85
C LYS A 753 23.14 -16.41 -29.49
N SER A 754 23.37 -17.72 -29.29
CA SER A 754 23.11 -18.41 -28.02
C SER A 754 21.68 -18.17 -27.49
N ASP A 755 20.69 -18.33 -28.36
CA ASP A 755 19.25 -18.06 -28.13
C ASP A 755 18.88 -16.63 -27.69
N GLU A 756 19.84 -15.71 -27.67
CA GLU A 756 19.62 -14.29 -27.36
C GLU A 756 19.51 -13.46 -28.66
N LEU A 757 18.44 -12.67 -28.76
CA LEU A 757 18.20 -11.76 -29.88
C LEU A 757 18.91 -10.43 -29.61
N ARG A 758 19.91 -10.08 -30.44
CA ARG A 758 20.70 -8.84 -30.29
C ARG A 758 20.49 -7.88 -31.48
N PRO A 759 19.35 -7.17 -31.56
CA PRO A 759 19.05 -6.25 -32.66
C PRO A 759 19.82 -4.94 -32.51
N LEU A 760 20.45 -4.46 -33.58
CA LEU A 760 21.11 -3.15 -33.59
C LEU A 760 20.09 -1.99 -33.65
N GLY A 761 20.54 -0.78 -33.31
CA GLY A 761 19.67 0.39 -33.19
C GLY A 761 19.04 0.85 -34.50
N LEU A 762 19.77 0.82 -35.62
CA LEU A 762 19.26 1.14 -36.96
C LEU A 762 18.70 -0.13 -37.61
N VAL A 763 17.50 -0.06 -38.18
CA VAL A 763 16.82 -1.19 -38.86
C VAL A 763 17.00 -1.07 -40.37
N SER A 764 16.73 0.11 -40.94
CA SER A 764 16.82 0.32 -42.38
C SER A 764 17.08 1.77 -42.78
N VAL A 765 17.66 1.93 -43.97
CA VAL A 765 17.83 3.22 -44.66
C VAL A 765 17.21 3.08 -46.05
N TRP A 766 16.09 3.76 -46.29
CA TRP A 766 15.44 3.84 -47.59
C TRP A 766 15.77 5.18 -48.25
N ALA A 767 15.93 5.19 -49.58
CA ALA A 767 16.19 6.40 -50.34
C ALA A 767 15.41 6.43 -51.65
N ALA A 768 14.96 7.61 -52.07
CA ALA A 768 14.21 7.79 -53.29
C ALA A 768 14.50 9.13 -53.98
N PRO A 769 14.92 9.12 -55.26
CA PRO A 769 15.10 10.33 -56.05
C PRO A 769 13.81 11.12 -56.28
N ARG A 770 13.94 12.44 -56.39
CA ARG A 770 12.91 13.42 -56.76
C ARG A 770 13.51 14.39 -57.78
N HIS A 771 12.91 14.47 -58.96
CA HIS A 771 13.34 15.39 -60.01
C HIS A 771 12.52 16.68 -59.96
N ASN A 772 13.18 17.82 -59.78
CA ASN A 772 12.56 19.14 -59.75
C ASN A 772 13.38 20.11 -60.61
N ALA A 773 12.80 20.60 -61.71
CA ALA A 773 13.33 21.72 -62.51
C ALA A 773 14.85 21.69 -62.78
N GLY A 774 15.40 20.54 -63.17
CA GLY A 774 16.82 20.37 -63.52
C GLY A 774 17.75 19.94 -62.37
N THR A 775 17.24 19.82 -61.14
CA THR A 775 17.96 19.17 -60.02
C THR A 775 17.31 17.82 -59.69
N CYS A 776 18.11 16.91 -59.12
CA CYS A 776 17.60 15.66 -58.57
C CYS A 776 18.00 15.61 -57.09
N SER A 777 17.02 15.77 -56.19
CA SER A 777 17.24 15.58 -54.77
C SER A 777 16.96 14.11 -54.40
N ILE A 778 17.71 13.56 -53.45
CA ILE A 778 17.44 12.22 -52.93
C ILE A 778 16.82 12.39 -51.54
N GLU A 779 15.56 11.99 -51.39
CA GLU A 779 14.90 11.90 -50.08
C GLU A 779 15.36 10.63 -49.36
N PHE A 780 15.53 10.71 -48.05
CA PHE A 780 15.96 9.59 -47.21
C PHE A 780 14.98 9.32 -46.08
N SER A 781 14.83 8.05 -45.71
CA SER A 781 14.08 7.61 -44.53
C SER A 781 14.93 6.64 -43.73
N PHE A 782 15.29 7.02 -42.51
CA PHE A 782 15.98 6.19 -41.53
C PHE A 782 14.97 5.64 -40.53
N VAL A 783 15.01 4.34 -40.26
CA VAL A 783 14.15 3.69 -39.25
C VAL A 783 15.03 3.13 -38.13
N TRP A 784 15.00 3.79 -36.98
CA TRP A 784 15.71 3.38 -35.77
C TRP A 784 14.73 2.65 -34.83
N ARG A 785 15.13 1.47 -34.33
CA ARG A 785 14.32 0.65 -33.41
C ARG A 785 14.11 1.36 -32.08
N THR A 786 15.17 1.94 -31.53
CA THR A 786 15.17 2.54 -30.21
C THR A 786 16.25 3.62 -30.14
N VAL A 787 15.92 4.77 -29.55
CA VAL A 787 16.75 5.97 -29.52
C VAL A 787 16.54 6.67 -28.17
N GLU A 788 17.60 6.83 -27.38
CA GLU A 788 17.54 7.68 -26.20
C GLU A 788 17.65 9.15 -26.64
N ALA A 789 16.78 10.03 -26.14
CA ALA A 789 16.60 11.37 -26.70
C ALA A 789 17.75 12.32 -26.41
N LEU A 790 18.38 12.25 -25.23
CA LEU A 790 19.43 13.18 -24.80
C LEU A 790 20.83 12.81 -25.33
N VAL A 791 21.11 11.51 -25.46
CA VAL A 791 22.42 10.96 -25.79
C VAL A 791 22.40 10.16 -27.09
N GLY A 792 21.38 9.33 -27.32
CA GLY A 792 21.31 8.50 -28.54
C GLY A 792 20.97 9.30 -29.80
N LEU A 793 19.99 10.19 -29.72
CA LEU A 793 19.48 11.00 -30.83
C LEU A 793 20.55 11.89 -31.49
N PRO A 794 21.37 12.69 -30.79
CA PRO A 794 22.28 13.61 -31.46
C PRO A 794 23.39 12.89 -32.23
N TYR A 795 23.98 11.85 -31.64
CA TYR A 795 25.00 11.03 -32.29
C TYR A 795 24.45 10.25 -33.50
N SER A 796 23.29 9.61 -33.35
CA SER A 796 22.66 8.83 -34.42
C SER A 796 22.10 9.71 -35.55
N LEU A 797 21.55 10.89 -35.25
CA LEU A 797 21.07 11.86 -36.23
C LEU A 797 22.24 12.46 -37.02
N TYR A 798 23.30 12.91 -36.34
CA TYR A 798 24.52 13.40 -37.00
C TYR A 798 25.13 12.32 -37.93
N GLY A 799 25.29 11.10 -37.43
CA GLY A 799 25.78 9.98 -38.23
C GLY A 799 24.86 9.65 -39.43
N SER A 800 23.54 9.76 -39.27
CA SER A 800 22.58 9.60 -40.37
C SER A 800 22.76 10.68 -41.45
N ILE A 801 22.95 11.94 -41.05
CA ILE A 801 23.20 13.06 -41.97
C ILE A 801 24.53 12.87 -42.71
N LYS A 802 25.59 12.45 -42.03
CA LYS A 802 26.89 12.17 -42.66
C LYS A 802 26.85 10.96 -43.60
N LEU A 803 26.04 9.95 -43.31
CA LEU A 803 25.80 8.85 -44.25
C LEU A 803 25.04 9.33 -45.50
N VAL A 804 24.10 10.27 -45.37
CA VAL A 804 23.44 10.91 -46.52
C VAL A 804 24.44 11.67 -47.40
N GLU A 805 25.33 12.48 -46.81
CA GLU A 805 26.41 13.16 -47.53
C GLU A 805 27.29 12.15 -48.30
N GLN A 806 27.72 11.07 -47.65
CA GLN A 806 28.53 10.00 -48.25
C GLN A 806 27.82 9.28 -49.40
N ILE A 807 26.53 8.97 -49.25
CA ILE A 807 25.73 8.31 -50.30
C ILE A 807 25.54 9.24 -51.52
N ILE A 808 25.26 10.53 -51.30
CA ILE A 808 25.08 11.50 -52.38
C ILE A 808 26.37 11.65 -53.17
N GLU A 809 27.53 11.75 -52.50
CA GLU A 809 28.82 11.84 -53.18
C GLU A 809 29.14 10.55 -53.94
N ALA A 810 28.84 9.38 -53.39
CA ALA A 810 29.00 8.10 -54.09
C ALA A 810 28.11 7.99 -55.34
N VAL A 811 26.86 8.47 -55.29
CA VAL A 811 25.96 8.52 -56.46
C VAL A 811 26.45 9.53 -57.50
N ARG A 812 26.87 10.74 -57.07
CA ARG A 812 27.44 11.79 -57.93
C ARG A 812 28.69 11.28 -58.67
N SER A 813 29.62 10.67 -57.95
CA SER A 813 30.85 10.11 -58.51
C SER A 813 30.57 8.97 -59.52
N LYS A 814 29.63 8.06 -59.22
CA LYS A 814 29.24 7.00 -60.17
C LYS A 814 28.47 7.54 -61.39
N LEU A 815 27.58 8.52 -61.25
CA LEU A 815 26.90 9.17 -62.39
C LEU A 815 27.88 9.87 -63.33
N GLN A 816 28.83 10.62 -62.77
CA GLN A 816 29.84 11.32 -63.56
C GLN A 816 30.76 10.35 -64.30
N SER A 817 31.21 9.28 -63.65
CA SER A 817 32.14 8.30 -64.24
C SER A 817 31.51 7.28 -65.18
N GLN A 818 30.24 6.89 -64.96
CA GLN A 818 29.57 5.86 -65.78
C GLN A 818 28.68 6.43 -66.89
N HIS A 819 28.19 7.67 -66.74
CA HIS A 819 27.22 8.25 -67.66
C HIS A 819 27.58 9.67 -68.16
N GLY A 820 28.67 10.29 -67.66
CA GLY A 820 29.07 11.65 -68.04
C GLY A 820 28.09 12.75 -67.60
N ILE A 821 27.12 12.43 -66.73
CA ILE A 821 26.05 13.33 -66.31
C ILE A 821 26.56 14.27 -65.21
N SER A 822 26.50 15.59 -65.45
CA SER A 822 26.84 16.64 -64.47
C SER A 822 25.63 17.24 -63.75
N GLN A 823 24.51 16.50 -63.66
CA GLN A 823 23.29 16.96 -62.99
C GLN A 823 23.55 17.25 -61.50
N ARG A 824 22.97 18.34 -60.99
CA ARG A 824 23.11 18.74 -59.59
C ARG A 824 22.30 17.80 -58.69
N ILE A 825 22.98 16.77 -58.15
CA ILE A 825 22.43 15.88 -57.13
C ILE A 825 22.60 16.51 -55.74
N THR A 826 21.52 16.61 -54.97
CA THR A 826 21.51 17.19 -53.61
C THR A 826 20.82 16.26 -52.61
N ALA A 827 21.02 16.54 -51.31
CA ALA A 827 20.13 16.01 -50.29
C ALA A 827 18.73 16.60 -50.52
N GLY A 828 17.73 15.72 -50.45
CA GLY A 828 16.34 16.13 -50.24
C GLY A 828 16.02 16.08 -48.76
N ARG A 829 14.72 15.98 -48.47
CA ARG A 829 14.20 15.79 -47.12
C ARG A 829 14.73 14.50 -46.48
N LEU A 830 15.12 14.58 -45.21
CA LEU A 830 15.42 13.42 -44.37
C LEU A 830 14.26 13.19 -43.41
N THR A 831 13.72 11.97 -43.42
CA THR A 831 12.81 11.47 -42.39
C THR A 831 13.60 10.57 -41.44
N TYR A 832 13.58 10.88 -40.16
CA TYR A 832 14.15 10.06 -39.10
C TYR A 832 12.97 9.54 -38.27
N LEU A 833 12.72 8.23 -38.32
CA LEU A 833 11.66 7.57 -37.58
C LEU A 833 12.28 6.77 -36.43
N ALA A 834 12.01 7.18 -35.21
CA ALA A 834 12.32 6.39 -34.01
C ALA A 834 11.08 5.58 -33.65
N LEU A 835 11.15 4.25 -33.77
CA LEU A 835 10.05 3.37 -33.35
C LEU A 835 9.83 3.44 -31.83
N SER A 836 10.90 3.71 -31.07
CA SER A 836 10.91 4.08 -29.66
C SER A 836 11.88 5.25 -29.49
N LEU A 837 11.37 6.48 -29.39
CA LEU A 837 12.15 7.61 -28.86
C LEU A 837 11.86 7.69 -27.38
N HIS A 838 12.85 7.47 -26.52
CA HIS A 838 12.66 7.50 -25.08
C HIS A 838 13.63 8.46 -24.40
N MET A 839 13.19 9.05 -23.29
CA MET A 839 14.00 9.89 -22.43
C MET A 839 13.71 9.48 -20.99
N ARG A 840 14.74 9.33 -20.16
CA ARG A 840 14.53 9.13 -18.72
C ARG A 840 13.84 10.36 -18.14
N VAL A 841 12.90 10.13 -17.22
CA VAL A 841 12.06 11.19 -16.59
C VAL A 841 12.33 11.36 -15.09
N ASP A 842 13.46 10.85 -14.63
CA ASP A 842 14.06 11.32 -13.38
C ASP A 842 14.41 12.82 -13.47
N GLU A 843 14.64 13.42 -12.30
CA GLU A 843 14.94 14.85 -12.18
C GLU A 843 16.28 15.25 -12.80
N PHE A 844 17.23 14.32 -12.98
CA PHE A 844 18.51 14.61 -13.60
C PHE A 844 18.34 14.83 -15.11
N HIS A 845 17.70 13.89 -15.82
CA HIS A 845 17.44 13.99 -17.25
C HIS A 845 16.47 15.14 -17.57
N LYS A 846 15.45 15.39 -16.73
CA LYS A 846 14.60 16.59 -16.83
C LYS A 846 15.38 17.90 -16.69
N ARG A 847 16.36 17.98 -15.77
CA ARG A 847 17.20 19.18 -15.60
C ARG A 847 18.13 19.39 -16.79
N ILE A 848 18.72 18.32 -17.36
CA ILE A 848 19.52 18.42 -18.60
C ILE A 848 18.63 18.86 -19.76
N ALA A 849 17.47 18.22 -19.94
CA ALA A 849 16.50 18.57 -20.98
C ALA A 849 16.08 20.05 -20.87
N LYS A 850 15.82 20.54 -19.66
CA LYS A 850 15.50 21.95 -19.42
C LYS A 850 16.66 22.86 -19.81
N ARG A 851 17.90 22.55 -19.42
CA ARG A 851 19.08 23.36 -19.79
C ARG A 851 19.31 23.42 -21.30
N ILE A 852 19.04 22.33 -22.02
CA ILE A 852 19.12 22.29 -23.49
C ILE A 852 18.06 23.21 -24.11
N ALA A 853 16.82 23.18 -23.60
CA ALA A 853 15.75 24.07 -24.06
C ALA A 853 16.03 25.55 -23.70
N ASP A 854 16.45 25.83 -22.47
CA ASP A 854 16.80 27.17 -21.99
C ASP A 854 17.97 27.77 -22.82
N ALA A 855 19.02 26.98 -23.11
CA ALA A 855 20.17 27.42 -23.89
C ALA A 855 19.87 27.63 -25.39
N ALA A 856 18.80 27.03 -25.92
CA ALA A 856 18.33 27.22 -27.29
C ALA A 856 17.27 28.32 -27.43
N SER A 857 16.84 28.94 -26.33
CA SER A 857 15.75 29.93 -26.29
C SER A 857 16.23 31.39 -26.27
N VAL A 858 17.41 31.66 -26.84
CA VAL A 858 18.09 32.99 -26.87
C VAL A 858 18.11 33.55 -28.29
#